data_AF-A0AAD9CQE6-F1
#
_entry.id   AF-A0AAD9CQE6-F1
#
_cell.length_a   1.000
_cell.length_b   1.000
_cell.length_c   1.000
_cell.angle_alpha   90.00
_cell.angle_beta   90.00
_cell.angle_gamma   90.00
#
_symmetry.space_group_name_H-M   'P 1'
#
loop_
_entity.id
_entity.type
_entity.pdbx_description
1 polymer ?
#
loop_
_entity_poly.entity_id
_entity_poly.type
_entity_poly.pdbx_seq_one_letter_code
_entity_poly.pdbx_strand_id
1 'polypeptide(L)'
;MMLPYDIITDYFPDSGLSPLYTPISFCGSPLGTNQKRIQDLSLNSMIGQTLIAGEALPPSSIQQEVQLKFLLSGLLSGLPLPPFALRMCPPLTTKNINHYQPLLAIGTSNGSVLVYNLTSGLLHKELSVHSCEVRGIEWLSLTSFLSFATSAPNNMGMVRNELQHVDLLTGRCFAFRGERGNDEPPIEMMKVSHLKQYLVVVFRDKPLELWDTRTGTLLREMAKNFPTVTALEWSPSHNLKSLKKKQMAAREAMARQTVSDAEQSIVESSVISLLQDAESKSESSQAISAREHFVFTDTDGQVYHITVEGNTVKDGARIPPDGSMGSIACIAWKGDTLVLGDVDGNLNFWDLKARLSRGIPTHRGWVKKIRFAPGKGNQKLLVMYTDGAEVWDTKEVQMVSSMRIGRNVNYRVLDIDWCTSDKVVLASDDGCIRVLEMAMKSASYRMDEQDLTDPVWCPYLLVPRAALTLKTFLLLQPWSGTFTMDITQVDYTEKDEIKGLIQEQLNAMSNDMKSVLQDPELSLLQRCLLVSRLFGDESDLHFWTVASHYIQAFAQARLSTAEGNNQGEGTKPPPPQNHLDICNDILCESSYFQKFQLDRVHLQEVKRSSYEHTKKCADQLLLLGQTDRAVQLLLETSADNSSYYCDSLKACLVTTITSSGPSQSTIKLVATNMIANGKLAEGVQLLCLIDKAADACRYLQTYGEWNRAAWLAKVRLNPAESSDVLKRWAEHLCSPQVNQKSKAILVLLSLGCFYKVGEMLHGMRYFDRAALFIEACLKYGYARLLRSLGLREGAALWASRAGNAGEQLMEELFQGEGGVPESVISEDKELGQENTE
;
A
#
# COMPACT_ATOMS: atom_id res chain seq x y z
N MET A 1 1.88 -2.45 11.13
CA MET A 1 2.37 -1.53 12.18
C MET A 1 1.41 -1.69 13.35
N MET A 2 1.79 -2.50 14.34
CA MET A 2 0.92 -2.90 15.46
C MET A 2 0.88 -1.81 16.53
N LEU A 3 -0.31 -1.44 16.98
CA LEU A 3 -0.54 -0.69 18.21
C LEU A 3 -0.39 -1.64 19.40
N PRO A 4 0.45 -1.35 20.41
CA PRO A 4 0.42 -2.06 21.67
C PRO A 4 -0.40 -1.24 22.67
N TYR A 5 -1.61 -1.69 22.98
CA TYR A 5 -2.22 -1.49 24.29
C TYR A 5 -3.09 -2.71 24.58
N ASP A 6 -2.55 -3.60 25.40
CA ASP A 6 -3.25 -4.74 25.97
C ASP A 6 -4.49 -4.26 26.72
N ILE A 7 -5.67 -4.77 26.33
CA ILE A 7 -6.87 -4.73 27.15
C ILE A 7 -7.28 -6.18 27.40
N ILE A 8 -6.94 -6.63 28.61
CA ILE A 8 -7.42 -7.88 29.19
C ILE A 8 -8.92 -7.72 29.47
N THR A 9 -9.74 -8.50 28.78
CA THR A 9 -11.16 -8.69 29.10
C THR A 9 -11.31 -9.98 29.90
N ASP A 10 -11.48 -9.85 31.22
CA ASP A 10 -12.03 -10.95 32.04
C ASP A 10 -13.47 -10.61 32.44
N TYR A 11 -14.34 -11.59 32.19
CA TYR A 11 -15.76 -11.70 32.53
C TYR A 11 -16.00 -11.62 34.05
N PHE A 12 -17.10 -10.97 34.51
CA PHE A 12 -18.01 -11.38 35.60
C PHE A 12 -19.05 -10.26 35.94
N PRO A 13 -20.18 -10.55 36.64
CA PRO A 13 -21.48 -9.91 36.46
C PRO A 13 -21.82 -8.89 37.57
N ASP A 14 -22.96 -8.22 37.44
CA ASP A 14 -23.65 -7.40 38.46
C ASP A 14 -23.04 -6.04 38.84
N SER A 15 -22.87 -5.14 37.86
CA SER A 15 -22.96 -3.71 38.13
C SER A 15 -23.80 -3.00 37.07
N GLY A 16 -24.96 -2.48 37.48
CA GLY A 16 -25.92 -1.83 36.59
C GLY A 16 -25.45 -0.44 36.13
N LEU A 17 -24.69 -0.39 35.02
CA LEU A 17 -24.12 0.83 34.46
C LEU A 17 -24.38 0.96 32.96
N SER A 18 -24.81 2.17 32.54
CA SER A 18 -25.11 2.60 31.15
C SER A 18 -24.06 2.15 30.13
N PRO A 19 -24.45 1.81 28.88
CA PRO A 19 -23.51 1.32 27.89
C PRO A 19 -22.38 2.33 27.67
N LEU A 20 -21.14 1.86 27.79
CA LEU A 20 -19.90 2.64 27.64
C LEU A 20 -19.70 3.21 26.22
N TYR A 21 -20.51 2.78 25.24
CA TYR A 21 -20.43 3.20 23.84
C TYR A 21 -21.84 3.28 23.23
N THR A 22 -22.21 4.43 22.67
CA THR A 22 -23.44 4.57 21.87
C THR A 22 -23.13 4.51 20.37
N PRO A 23 -23.90 3.75 19.58
CA PRO A 23 -23.69 3.61 18.14
C PRO A 23 -24.34 4.78 17.38
N ILE A 24 -23.64 5.91 17.30
CA ILE A 24 -23.94 7.00 16.34
C ILE A 24 -22.90 6.97 15.19
N SER A 25 -22.27 5.81 15.03
CA SER A 25 -20.88 5.75 14.59
C SER A 25 -20.68 5.87 13.09
N PHE A 26 -21.70 6.00 12.23
CA PHE A 26 -21.47 6.07 10.77
C PHE A 26 -21.46 7.49 10.17
N CYS A 27 -22.40 8.35 10.57
CA CYS A 27 -22.62 9.67 9.95
C CYS A 27 -22.51 10.84 10.95
N GLY A 28 -22.10 10.61 12.20
CA GLY A 28 -21.84 11.66 13.21
C GLY A 28 -23.05 12.54 13.56
N SER A 29 -24.23 12.15 13.09
CA SER A 29 -25.53 12.79 13.31
C SER A 29 -26.62 11.72 13.17
N PRO A 30 -27.73 11.82 13.92
CA PRO A 30 -28.81 10.87 13.81
C PRO A 30 -29.40 10.92 12.40
N LEU A 31 -29.41 9.77 11.72
CA LEU A 31 -29.96 9.64 10.38
C LEU A 31 -31.48 9.85 10.43
N GLY A 32 -32.01 10.57 9.44
CA GLY A 32 -33.46 10.71 9.25
C GLY A 32 -34.14 9.35 9.09
N THR A 33 -35.45 9.29 9.38
CA THR A 33 -36.25 8.06 9.29
C THR A 33 -36.27 7.45 7.87
N ASN A 34 -36.12 8.29 6.84
CA ASN A 34 -36.16 7.87 5.43
C ASN A 34 -34.76 7.83 4.75
N GLN A 35 -33.68 8.10 5.48
CA GLN A 35 -32.32 8.11 4.92
C GLN A 35 -31.78 6.68 4.76
N LYS A 36 -31.09 6.42 3.65
CA LYS A 36 -30.35 5.16 3.44
C LYS A 36 -29.22 5.05 4.46
N ARG A 37 -28.98 3.84 4.98
CA ARG A 37 -27.99 3.60 6.05
C ARG A 37 -27.07 2.45 5.68
N ILE A 38 -25.80 2.61 6.01
CA ILE A 38 -24.87 1.47 6.07
C ILE A 38 -25.06 0.82 7.43
N GLN A 39 -25.25 -0.50 7.47
CA GLN A 39 -25.36 -1.22 8.72
C GLN A 39 -24.06 -1.05 9.53
N ASP A 40 -24.19 -0.68 10.79
CA ASP A 40 -23.06 -0.60 11.71
C ASP A 40 -22.66 -2.02 12.11
N LEU A 41 -21.66 -2.56 11.40
CA LEU A 41 -21.02 -3.84 11.66
C LEU A 41 -19.85 -3.71 12.67
N SER A 42 -19.80 -2.65 13.47
CA SER A 42 -18.82 -2.59 14.56
C SER A 42 -19.07 -3.71 15.56
N LEU A 43 -18.00 -4.26 16.14
CA LEU A 43 -18.08 -5.29 17.18
C LEU A 43 -18.97 -4.86 18.35
N ASN A 44 -18.98 -3.56 18.69
CA ASN A 44 -19.82 -3.00 19.75
C ASN A 44 -21.32 -3.04 19.41
N SER A 45 -21.67 -2.87 18.13
CA SER A 45 -23.03 -3.00 17.62
C SER A 45 -23.46 -4.47 17.54
N MET A 46 -22.54 -5.37 17.15
CA MET A 46 -22.81 -6.79 16.93
C MET A 46 -22.80 -7.67 18.20
N ILE A 47 -22.05 -7.30 19.24
CA ILE A 47 -21.95 -8.08 20.50
C ILE A 47 -23.10 -7.78 21.48
N GLY A 48 -23.96 -6.80 21.16
CA GLY A 48 -25.09 -6.41 22.00
C GLY A 48 -24.67 -5.46 23.12
N GLN A 49 -25.54 -4.49 23.41
CA GLN A 49 -25.43 -3.65 24.60
C GLN A 49 -25.61 -4.54 25.83
N THR A 50 -24.65 -4.55 26.75
CA THR A 50 -24.85 -5.15 28.07
C THR A 50 -26.03 -4.45 28.75
N LEU A 51 -27.11 -5.20 28.95
CA LEU A 51 -28.39 -4.76 29.49
C LEU A 51 -28.24 -4.24 30.93
N ILE A 52 -28.94 -3.15 31.27
CA ILE A 52 -29.17 -2.69 32.65
C ILE A 52 -30.69 -2.63 32.86
N ALA A 53 -31.12 -3.01 34.05
CA ALA A 53 -32.50 -2.82 34.48
C ALA A 53 -32.83 -1.32 34.68
N GLY A 54 -33.81 -0.79 33.94
CA GLY A 54 -34.50 0.45 34.34
C GLY A 54 -34.67 1.54 33.27
N GLU A 55 -34.02 1.48 32.11
CA GLU A 55 -34.31 2.40 31.00
C GLU A 55 -35.25 1.77 29.97
N ALA A 56 -36.28 2.53 29.59
CA ALA A 56 -37.22 2.12 28.54
C ALA A 56 -36.51 2.09 27.17
N LEU A 57 -36.67 0.96 26.48
CA LEU A 57 -36.19 0.69 25.13
C LEU A 57 -36.47 1.87 24.17
N PRO A 58 -35.48 2.39 23.43
CA PRO A 58 -35.80 2.93 22.11
C PRO A 58 -36.36 1.76 21.26
N PRO A 59 -37.42 1.99 20.45
CA PRO A 59 -38.07 0.91 19.72
C PRO A 59 -37.04 0.17 18.85
N SER A 60 -36.93 -1.13 19.13
CA SER A 60 -35.93 -2.06 18.65
C SER A 60 -35.79 -2.08 17.12
N SER A 61 -34.62 -1.69 16.60
CA SER A 61 -34.12 -2.25 15.35
C SER A 61 -33.60 -3.65 15.63
N ILE A 62 -34.31 -4.65 15.11
CA ILE A 62 -34.01 -6.09 15.01
C ILE A 62 -32.56 -6.44 15.42
N GLN A 63 -32.38 -7.05 16.59
CA GLN A 63 -31.14 -7.72 16.95
C GLN A 63 -30.99 -8.95 16.06
N GLN A 64 -30.24 -8.80 14.97
CA GLN A 64 -29.84 -9.93 14.12
C GLN A 64 -28.61 -10.56 14.75
N GLU A 65 -28.69 -11.84 15.15
CA GLU A 65 -27.51 -12.61 15.55
C GLU A 65 -26.52 -12.65 14.37
N VAL A 66 -25.40 -11.93 14.48
CA VAL A 66 -24.36 -11.95 13.45
C VAL A 66 -23.44 -13.14 13.71
N GLN A 67 -23.63 -14.23 12.97
CA GLN A 67 -22.69 -15.35 12.95
C GLN A 67 -21.43 -14.96 12.18
N LEU A 68 -20.38 -14.53 12.89
CA LEU A 68 -19.07 -14.32 12.31
C LEU A 68 -18.47 -15.68 11.93
N LYS A 69 -18.25 -15.90 10.63
CA LYS A 69 -17.57 -17.09 10.09
C LYS A 69 -16.24 -16.66 9.51
N PHE A 70 -15.16 -17.31 9.93
CA PHE A 70 -13.89 -17.21 9.23
C PHE A 70 -14.03 -17.92 7.88
N LEU A 71 -13.96 -17.15 6.79
CA LEU A 71 -13.88 -17.69 5.43
C LEU A 71 -12.41 -17.91 5.10
N LEU A 72 -12.05 -19.15 4.78
CA LEU A 72 -10.78 -19.44 4.12
C LEU A 72 -10.82 -18.79 2.73
N SER A 73 -10.17 -17.63 2.57
CA SER A 73 -10.15 -16.88 1.32
C SER A 73 -9.15 -17.45 0.29
N GLY A 74 -8.19 -18.28 0.74
CA GLY A 74 -7.25 -18.94 -0.15
C GLY A 74 -6.24 -19.82 0.59
N LEU A 75 -5.64 -20.75 -0.16
CA LEU A 75 -4.49 -21.56 0.25
C LEU A 75 -3.31 -21.16 -0.63
N LEU A 76 -2.27 -20.55 -0.03
CA LEU A 76 -1.01 -20.31 -0.73
C LEU A 76 -0.15 -21.58 -0.61
N SER A 77 -0.06 -22.34 -1.69
CA SER A 77 0.85 -23.49 -1.77
C SER A 77 2.27 -23.01 -2.08
N GLY A 78 3.22 -23.32 -1.17
CA GLY A 78 4.64 -23.14 -1.45
C GLY A 78 5.15 -24.10 -2.54
N LEU A 79 6.41 -23.94 -2.93
CA LEU A 79 7.08 -24.91 -3.80
C LEU A 79 7.12 -26.30 -3.14
N PRO A 80 7.07 -27.38 -3.94
CA PRO A 80 7.20 -28.75 -3.42
C PRO A 80 8.61 -28.98 -2.85
N LEU A 81 8.91 -30.18 -2.35
CA LEU A 81 10.25 -30.44 -1.82
C LEU A 81 11.33 -30.30 -2.92
N PRO A 82 12.50 -29.71 -2.61
CA PRO A 82 13.59 -29.54 -3.56
C PRO A 82 14.13 -30.89 -4.06
N PRO A 83 14.86 -30.93 -5.19
CA PRO A 83 15.43 -29.79 -5.93
C PRO A 83 14.47 -29.07 -6.89
N PHE A 84 14.90 -27.87 -7.31
CA PHE A 84 14.19 -27.02 -8.29
C PHE A 84 15.10 -26.62 -9.45
N ALA A 85 14.51 -26.47 -10.63
CA ALA A 85 15.15 -25.83 -11.78
C ALA A 85 14.38 -24.57 -12.16
N LEU A 86 14.97 -23.39 -11.95
CA LEU A 86 14.38 -22.09 -12.27
C LEU A 86 14.80 -21.60 -13.65
N ARG A 87 13.84 -21.07 -14.40
CA ARG A 87 14.11 -20.31 -15.61
C ARG A 87 13.10 -19.19 -15.86
N MET A 88 13.59 -17.95 -15.89
CA MET A 88 12.76 -16.80 -16.29
C MET A 88 12.50 -16.82 -17.80
N CYS A 89 11.30 -16.38 -18.20
CA CYS A 89 10.97 -16.18 -19.60
C CYS A 89 11.94 -15.19 -20.29
N PRO A 90 12.02 -15.19 -21.63
CA PRO A 90 12.83 -14.22 -22.36
C PRO A 90 12.49 -12.79 -21.94
N PRO A 91 13.48 -11.89 -21.77
CA PRO A 91 13.26 -10.59 -21.15
C PRO A 91 12.40 -9.64 -21.98
N LEU A 92 11.84 -8.62 -21.32
CA LEU A 92 11.12 -7.53 -21.95
C LEU A 92 12.03 -6.75 -22.93
N THR A 93 11.49 -6.45 -24.11
CA THR A 93 12.11 -5.68 -25.18
C THR A 93 11.07 -4.75 -25.82
N THR A 94 11.52 -3.76 -26.59
CA THR A 94 10.62 -2.88 -27.34
C THR A 94 9.75 -3.63 -28.37
N LYS A 95 10.14 -4.83 -28.77
CA LYS A 95 9.40 -5.63 -29.77
C LYS A 95 8.28 -6.48 -29.17
N ASN A 96 8.37 -6.84 -27.90
CA ASN A 96 7.44 -7.77 -27.26
C ASN A 96 6.65 -7.14 -26.10
N ILE A 97 6.76 -5.82 -25.89
CA ILE A 97 6.10 -5.10 -24.79
C ILE A 97 4.59 -5.33 -24.70
N ASN A 98 3.89 -5.45 -25.84
CA ASN A 98 2.44 -5.64 -25.87
C ASN A 98 1.98 -7.06 -25.48
N HIS A 99 2.89 -8.04 -25.47
CA HIS A 99 2.56 -9.45 -25.21
C HIS A 99 3.40 -10.04 -24.07
N TYR A 100 4.26 -9.23 -23.45
CA TYR A 100 5.18 -9.70 -22.42
C TYR A 100 4.44 -9.94 -21.12
N GLN A 101 4.69 -11.09 -20.52
CA GLN A 101 4.29 -11.42 -19.15
C GLN A 101 5.52 -11.96 -18.41
N PRO A 102 5.77 -11.55 -17.16
CA PRO A 102 6.94 -12.00 -16.40
C PRO A 102 6.70 -13.40 -15.83
N LEU A 103 6.75 -14.39 -16.72
CA LEU A 103 6.52 -15.80 -16.39
C LEU A 103 7.82 -16.46 -15.93
N LEU A 104 7.76 -17.13 -14.78
CA LEU A 104 8.84 -17.93 -14.22
C LEU A 104 8.45 -19.40 -14.28
N ALA A 105 9.23 -20.22 -15.01
CA ALA A 105 9.05 -21.66 -15.04
C ALA A 105 9.94 -22.34 -13.99
N ILE A 106 9.37 -23.32 -13.28
CA ILE A 106 10.00 -24.03 -12.17
C ILE A 106 9.78 -25.52 -12.35
N GLY A 107 10.87 -26.24 -12.60
CA GLY A 107 10.90 -27.69 -12.62
C GLY A 107 10.97 -28.23 -11.20
N THR A 108 10.20 -29.28 -10.92
CA THR A 108 10.09 -29.88 -9.58
C THR A 108 10.65 -31.30 -9.56
N SER A 109 10.90 -31.81 -8.34
CA SER A 109 11.36 -33.17 -8.08
C SER A 109 10.39 -34.27 -8.53
N ASN A 110 9.09 -33.96 -8.62
CA ASN A 110 8.04 -34.89 -9.05
C ASN A 110 7.78 -34.86 -10.57
N GLY A 111 8.58 -34.14 -11.37
CA GLY A 111 8.43 -34.08 -12.82
C GLY A 111 7.41 -33.07 -13.34
N SER A 112 6.87 -32.23 -12.47
CA SER A 112 6.00 -31.14 -12.86
C SER A 112 6.79 -29.87 -13.21
N VAL A 113 6.18 -29.01 -14.02
CA VAL A 113 6.66 -27.66 -14.29
C VAL A 113 5.58 -26.68 -13.83
N LEU A 114 5.89 -25.91 -12.80
CA LEU A 114 5.06 -24.83 -12.28
C LEU A 114 5.43 -23.53 -12.97
N VAL A 115 4.46 -22.80 -13.49
CA VAL A 115 4.66 -21.50 -14.12
C VAL A 115 3.99 -20.44 -13.29
N TYR A 116 4.76 -19.52 -12.73
CA TYR A 116 4.29 -18.40 -11.92
C TYR A 116 4.30 -17.11 -12.72
N ASN A 117 3.28 -16.26 -12.53
CA ASN A 117 3.33 -14.88 -12.99
C ASN A 117 3.83 -14.00 -11.83
N LEU A 118 5.06 -13.49 -11.95
CA LEU A 118 5.72 -12.74 -10.89
C LEU A 118 5.11 -11.36 -10.61
N THR A 119 4.27 -10.83 -11.50
CA THR A 119 3.50 -9.59 -11.25
C THR A 119 2.34 -9.85 -10.30
N SER A 120 1.53 -10.87 -10.60
CA SER A 120 0.40 -11.26 -9.76
C SER A 120 0.82 -12.00 -8.47
N GLY A 121 1.99 -12.65 -8.48
CA GLY A 121 2.41 -13.58 -7.44
C GLY A 121 1.69 -14.94 -7.47
N LEU A 122 0.86 -15.20 -8.50
CA LEU A 122 0.02 -16.39 -8.59
C LEU A 122 0.61 -17.46 -9.52
N LEU A 123 0.24 -18.71 -9.24
CA LEU A 123 0.48 -19.84 -10.14
C LEU A 123 -0.37 -19.67 -11.40
N HIS A 124 0.30 -19.51 -12.54
CA HIS A 124 -0.34 -19.38 -13.85
C HIS A 124 -0.73 -20.74 -14.43
N LYS A 125 0.18 -21.73 -14.38
CA LYS A 125 -0.08 -23.12 -14.83
C LYS A 125 0.73 -24.13 -14.03
N GLU A 126 0.16 -25.31 -13.83
CA GLU A 126 0.84 -26.51 -13.34
C GLU A 126 0.76 -27.59 -14.43
N LEU A 127 1.92 -28.10 -14.86
CA LEU A 127 2.02 -29.04 -15.97
C LEU A 127 2.80 -30.27 -15.52
N SER A 128 2.18 -31.45 -15.55
CA SER A 128 2.86 -32.73 -15.32
C SER A 128 3.54 -33.20 -16.61
N VAL A 129 4.79 -32.79 -16.83
CA VAL A 129 5.50 -32.96 -18.12
C VAL A 129 6.38 -34.20 -18.15
N HIS A 130 7.01 -34.53 -17.02
CA HIS A 130 8.02 -35.58 -16.90
C HIS A 130 7.60 -36.64 -15.89
N SER A 131 8.19 -37.83 -16.02
CA SER A 131 8.04 -38.92 -15.04
C SER A 131 9.05 -38.86 -13.88
N CYS A 132 10.07 -38.01 -14.02
CA CYS A 132 11.23 -37.90 -13.14
C CYS A 132 11.54 -36.43 -12.84
N GLU A 133 12.47 -36.16 -11.90
CA GLU A 133 12.93 -34.82 -11.55
C GLU A 133 13.31 -33.99 -12.79
N VAL A 134 12.75 -32.77 -12.87
CA VAL A 134 13.12 -31.81 -13.91
C VAL A 134 14.46 -31.19 -13.58
N ARG A 135 15.46 -31.43 -14.43
CA ARG A 135 16.86 -31.00 -14.22
C ARG A 135 17.18 -29.65 -14.83
N GLY A 136 16.43 -29.22 -15.85
CA GLY A 136 16.64 -27.92 -16.46
C GLY A 136 15.54 -27.52 -17.44
N ILE A 137 15.42 -26.20 -17.64
CA ILE A 137 14.40 -25.57 -18.48
C ILE A 137 15.07 -24.47 -19.31
N GLU A 138 14.77 -24.39 -20.60
CA GLU A 138 15.18 -23.29 -21.47
C GLU A 138 14.03 -22.84 -22.38
N TRP A 139 13.75 -21.53 -22.38
CA TRP A 139 12.65 -20.95 -23.16
C TRP A 139 13.04 -20.79 -24.64
N LEU A 140 12.12 -21.20 -25.53
CA LEU A 140 12.19 -21.02 -26.97
C LEU A 140 11.49 -19.73 -27.41
N SER A 141 10.37 -19.39 -26.77
CA SER A 141 9.60 -18.17 -27.00
C SER A 141 9.05 -17.61 -25.68
N LEU A 142 8.16 -16.61 -25.72
CA LEU A 142 7.44 -16.15 -24.52
C LEU A 142 6.40 -17.15 -24.03
N THR A 143 5.98 -18.10 -24.88
CA THR A 143 4.89 -19.04 -24.60
C THR A 143 5.33 -20.50 -24.73
N SER A 144 6.58 -20.78 -25.07
CA SER A 144 7.07 -22.16 -25.22
C SER A 144 8.45 -22.35 -24.65
N PHE A 145 8.67 -23.51 -24.03
CA PHE A 145 9.94 -23.89 -23.45
C PHE A 145 10.23 -25.37 -23.67
N LEU A 146 11.51 -25.70 -23.53
CA LEU A 146 12.02 -27.08 -23.45
C LEU A 146 12.38 -27.38 -22.00
N SER A 147 12.00 -28.56 -21.52
CA SER A 147 12.40 -29.08 -20.22
C SER A 147 12.98 -30.47 -20.38
N PHE A 148 14.01 -30.79 -19.59
CA PHE A 148 14.58 -32.12 -19.56
C PHE A 148 14.61 -32.73 -18.16
N ALA A 149 14.42 -34.04 -18.12
CA ALA A 149 14.49 -34.85 -16.93
C ALA A 149 15.30 -36.12 -17.23
N THR A 150 15.94 -36.65 -16.19
CA THR A 150 16.80 -37.83 -16.30
C THR A 150 16.40 -38.80 -15.19
N SER A 151 16.13 -40.06 -15.55
CA SER A 151 15.77 -41.08 -14.57
C SER A 151 16.95 -41.46 -13.67
N ALA A 152 16.67 -42.19 -12.60
CA ALA A 152 17.72 -42.90 -11.86
C ALA A 152 18.49 -43.86 -12.79
N PRO A 153 19.81 -44.01 -12.62
CA PRO A 153 20.62 -44.91 -13.43
C PRO A 153 20.27 -46.37 -13.14
N ASN A 154 20.24 -47.18 -14.20
CA ASN A 154 20.10 -48.63 -14.10
C ASN A 154 21.42 -49.27 -13.63
N ASN A 155 21.43 -50.60 -13.48
CA ASN A 155 22.62 -51.35 -13.03
C ASN A 155 23.85 -51.16 -13.95
N MET A 156 23.65 -50.73 -15.19
CA MET A 156 24.69 -50.46 -16.19
C MET A 156 25.09 -48.97 -16.23
N GLY A 157 24.56 -48.14 -15.34
CA GLY A 157 24.81 -46.69 -15.31
C GLY A 157 24.07 -45.88 -16.38
N MET A 158 23.23 -46.54 -17.19
CA MET A 158 22.42 -45.88 -18.24
C MET A 158 21.10 -45.37 -17.66
N VAL A 159 20.57 -44.32 -18.26
CA VAL A 159 19.36 -43.62 -17.82
C VAL A 159 18.36 -43.46 -18.96
N ARG A 160 17.12 -43.15 -18.58
CA ARG A 160 16.10 -42.64 -19.49
C ARG A 160 16.14 -41.11 -19.46
N ASN A 161 16.52 -40.53 -20.59
CA ASN A 161 16.53 -39.09 -20.82
C ASN A 161 15.20 -38.67 -21.47
N GLU A 162 14.46 -37.79 -20.80
CA GLU A 162 13.21 -37.21 -21.31
C GLU A 162 13.45 -35.76 -21.69
N LEU A 163 13.27 -35.38 -22.95
CA LEU A 163 13.29 -33.99 -23.40
C LEU A 163 11.94 -33.63 -24.01
N GLN A 164 11.23 -32.70 -23.38
CA GLN A 164 9.86 -32.34 -23.73
C GLN A 164 9.81 -30.88 -24.20
N HIS A 165 9.08 -30.63 -25.29
CA HIS A 165 8.68 -29.30 -25.72
C HIS A 165 7.27 -29.02 -25.23
N VAL A 166 7.08 -27.88 -24.57
CA VAL A 166 5.81 -27.46 -24.00
C VAL A 166 5.38 -26.14 -24.61
N ASP A 167 4.15 -26.09 -25.12
CA ASP A 167 3.48 -24.85 -25.50
C ASP A 167 2.46 -24.46 -24.42
N LEU A 168 2.66 -23.30 -23.80
CA LEU A 168 1.83 -22.78 -22.72
C LEU A 168 0.45 -22.34 -23.19
N LEU A 169 0.28 -21.90 -24.44
CA LEU A 169 -1.03 -21.45 -24.90
C LEU A 169 -1.97 -22.66 -25.05
N THR A 170 -1.49 -23.70 -25.72
CA THR A 170 -2.30 -24.90 -25.99
C THR A 170 -2.23 -25.94 -24.87
N GLY A 171 -1.22 -25.89 -24.01
CA GLY A 171 -0.92 -26.92 -23.02
C GLY A 171 -0.39 -28.22 -23.64
N ARG A 172 -0.03 -28.22 -24.93
CA ARG A 172 0.46 -29.40 -25.64
C ARG A 172 1.93 -29.65 -25.29
N CYS A 173 2.24 -30.90 -24.98
CA CYS A 173 3.59 -31.39 -24.74
C CYS A 173 3.94 -32.46 -25.78
N PHE A 174 5.14 -32.41 -26.35
CA PHE A 174 5.65 -33.49 -27.20
C PHE A 174 7.12 -33.80 -26.92
N ALA A 175 7.49 -35.07 -27.09
CA ALA A 175 8.85 -35.54 -26.90
C ALA A 175 9.75 -35.02 -28.03
N PHE A 176 10.64 -34.07 -27.71
CA PHE A 176 11.46 -33.37 -28.70
C PHE A 176 12.48 -34.31 -29.37
N ARG A 177 13.02 -35.29 -28.63
CA ARG A 177 13.93 -36.33 -29.17
C ARG A 177 13.17 -37.59 -29.65
N GLY A 178 11.82 -37.56 -29.67
CA GLY A 178 11.01 -38.73 -29.97
C GLY A 178 11.26 -39.87 -28.98
N GLU A 179 11.43 -41.10 -29.49
CA GLU A 179 11.76 -42.28 -28.68
C GLU A 179 13.26 -42.40 -28.34
N ARG A 180 14.10 -41.46 -28.80
CA ARG A 180 15.53 -41.44 -28.46
C ARG A 180 15.68 -40.93 -27.02
N GLY A 181 16.30 -41.75 -26.18
CA GLY A 181 16.54 -41.39 -24.78
C GLY A 181 16.55 -42.57 -23.81
N ASN A 182 16.14 -43.77 -24.22
CA ASN A 182 16.24 -44.96 -23.38
C ASN A 182 17.67 -45.53 -23.43
N ASP A 183 18.16 -45.98 -22.27
CA ASP A 183 19.48 -46.59 -22.10
C ASP A 183 20.65 -45.75 -22.65
N GLU A 184 20.62 -44.43 -22.39
CA GLU A 184 21.68 -43.49 -22.75
C GLU A 184 22.41 -42.97 -21.49
N PRO A 185 23.64 -42.43 -21.61
CA PRO A 185 24.23 -41.67 -20.51
C PRO A 185 23.41 -40.40 -20.20
N PRO A 186 23.50 -39.87 -18.97
CA PRO A 186 22.67 -38.76 -18.53
C PRO A 186 22.95 -37.46 -19.29
N ILE A 187 21.88 -36.72 -19.60
CA ILE A 187 21.98 -35.32 -20.03
C ILE A 187 22.47 -34.48 -18.85
N GLU A 188 23.57 -33.77 -19.06
CA GLU A 188 24.16 -32.84 -18.08
C GLU A 188 23.65 -31.42 -18.28
N MET A 189 23.54 -30.97 -19.54
CA MET A 189 23.09 -29.62 -19.84
C MET A 189 22.44 -29.51 -21.22
N MET A 190 21.61 -28.48 -21.36
CA MET A 190 20.93 -28.11 -22.58
C MET A 190 21.02 -26.60 -22.77
N LYS A 191 21.36 -26.15 -23.98
CA LYS A 191 21.48 -24.71 -24.31
C LYS A 191 20.85 -24.39 -25.65
N VAL A 192 19.88 -23.47 -25.62
CA VAL A 192 19.25 -22.92 -26.83
C VAL A 192 20.08 -21.73 -27.33
N SER A 193 20.29 -21.67 -28.64
CA SER A 193 20.93 -20.56 -29.36
C SER A 193 20.23 -19.20 -29.15
N HIS A 194 20.95 -18.09 -29.40
CA HIS A 194 20.42 -16.74 -29.20
C HIS A 194 19.29 -16.42 -30.19
N LEU A 195 19.40 -16.89 -31.44
CA LEU A 195 18.34 -16.77 -32.44
C LEU A 195 17.27 -17.86 -32.33
N LYS A 196 17.37 -18.75 -31.34
CA LYS A 196 16.42 -19.83 -31.09
C LYS A 196 16.26 -20.80 -32.27
N GLN A 197 17.32 -20.98 -33.07
CA GLN A 197 17.34 -21.87 -34.25
C GLN A 197 17.93 -23.26 -33.94
N TYR A 198 18.90 -23.28 -33.03
CA TYR A 198 19.60 -24.48 -32.64
C TYR A 198 19.49 -24.77 -31.15
N LEU A 199 19.57 -26.06 -30.83
CA LEU A 199 19.67 -26.61 -29.49
C LEU A 199 20.90 -27.50 -29.41
N VAL A 200 21.72 -27.32 -28.37
CA VAL A 200 22.81 -28.25 -28.03
C VAL A 200 22.43 -29.04 -26.79
N VAL A 201 22.56 -30.36 -26.87
CA VAL A 201 22.37 -31.30 -25.77
C VAL A 201 23.71 -31.97 -25.45
N VAL A 202 24.13 -31.88 -24.20
CA VAL A 202 25.41 -32.40 -23.71
C VAL A 202 25.15 -33.55 -22.75
N PHE A 203 25.94 -34.61 -22.88
CA PHE A 203 25.87 -35.83 -22.07
C PHE A 203 27.18 -36.03 -21.32
N ARG A 204 27.15 -36.81 -20.22
CA ARG A 204 28.35 -37.10 -19.41
C ARG A 204 29.43 -37.86 -20.19
N ASP A 205 29.03 -38.91 -20.91
CA ASP A 205 29.95 -39.86 -21.58
C ASP A 205 29.53 -40.15 -23.04
N LYS A 206 28.81 -39.21 -23.67
CA LYS A 206 28.40 -39.28 -25.08
C LYS A 206 28.71 -37.95 -25.77
N PRO A 207 29.11 -37.96 -27.06
CA PRO A 207 29.32 -36.73 -27.81
C PRO A 207 28.07 -35.85 -27.81
N LEU A 208 28.28 -34.52 -27.79
CA LEU A 208 27.16 -33.59 -27.83
C LEU A 208 26.35 -33.73 -29.12
N GLU A 209 25.06 -33.47 -29.01
CA GLU A 209 24.12 -33.47 -30.12
C GLU A 209 23.67 -32.04 -30.44
N LEU A 210 23.62 -31.70 -31.73
CA LEU A 210 23.11 -30.44 -32.27
C LEU A 210 21.79 -30.68 -32.99
N TRP A 211 20.75 -29.96 -32.59
CA TRP A 211 19.38 -30.09 -33.08
C TRP A 211 18.85 -28.77 -33.65
N ASP A 212 17.91 -28.87 -34.60
CA ASP A 212 17.08 -27.75 -35.06
C ASP A 212 15.86 -27.63 -34.14
N THR A 213 15.67 -26.46 -33.54
CA THR A 213 14.56 -26.19 -32.59
C THR A 213 13.20 -26.10 -33.25
N ARG A 214 13.13 -25.70 -34.52
CA ARG A 214 11.88 -25.49 -35.26
C ARG A 214 11.32 -26.81 -35.76
N THR A 215 12.18 -27.68 -36.27
CA THR A 215 11.77 -28.99 -36.81
C THR A 215 11.91 -30.13 -35.82
N GLY A 216 12.66 -29.95 -34.73
CA GLY A 216 12.98 -31.03 -33.79
C GLY A 216 13.88 -32.10 -34.40
N THR A 217 14.66 -31.78 -35.44
CA THR A 217 15.51 -32.76 -36.13
C THR A 217 16.95 -32.68 -35.68
N LEU A 218 17.59 -33.83 -35.49
CA LEU A 218 19.03 -33.94 -35.22
C LEU A 218 19.81 -33.48 -36.46
N LEU A 219 20.61 -32.43 -36.31
CA LEU A 219 21.46 -31.90 -37.38
C LEU A 219 22.82 -32.61 -37.42
N ARG A 220 23.42 -32.83 -36.25
CA ARG A 220 24.74 -33.47 -36.13
C ARG A 220 24.96 -34.05 -34.73
N GLU A 221 25.52 -35.25 -34.70
CA GLU A 221 26.17 -35.83 -33.52
C GLU A 221 27.69 -35.66 -33.69
N MET A 222 28.37 -35.18 -32.65
CA MET A 222 29.83 -34.98 -32.73
C MET A 222 30.58 -36.31 -32.73
N ALA A 223 31.85 -36.29 -33.17
CA ALA A 223 32.68 -37.49 -33.21
C ALA A 223 32.92 -38.07 -31.80
N LYS A 224 33.18 -39.39 -31.71
CA LYS A 224 33.46 -40.05 -30.41
C LYS A 224 34.68 -39.49 -29.67
N ASN A 225 35.63 -38.91 -30.39
CA ASN A 225 36.84 -38.29 -29.82
C ASN A 225 36.62 -36.80 -29.48
N PHE A 226 35.37 -36.35 -29.41
CA PHE A 226 35.06 -34.97 -29.05
C PHE A 226 35.37 -34.74 -27.56
N PRO A 227 35.98 -33.60 -27.17
CA PRO A 227 36.31 -33.32 -25.77
C PRO A 227 35.07 -33.35 -24.87
N THR A 228 35.25 -33.78 -23.62
CA THR A 228 34.19 -33.74 -22.60
C THR A 228 33.84 -32.29 -22.30
N VAL A 229 32.55 -31.94 -22.36
CA VAL A 229 32.11 -30.56 -22.19
C VAL A 229 31.76 -30.31 -20.73
N THR A 230 32.44 -29.36 -20.08
CA THR A 230 32.17 -28.96 -18.69
C THR A 230 31.19 -27.80 -18.60
N ALA A 231 31.31 -26.83 -19.50
CA ALA A 231 30.39 -25.71 -19.61
C ALA A 231 30.27 -25.23 -21.06
N LEU A 232 29.12 -24.66 -21.42
CA LEU A 232 28.81 -24.23 -22.79
C LEU A 232 27.89 -23.00 -22.78
N GLU A 233 28.20 -22.02 -23.63
CA GLU A 233 27.40 -20.82 -23.82
C GLU A 233 27.43 -20.34 -25.28
N TRP A 234 26.29 -19.86 -25.78
CA TRP A 234 26.19 -19.32 -27.14
C TRP A 234 26.76 -17.90 -27.21
N SER A 235 27.24 -17.49 -28.39
CA SER A 235 27.62 -16.10 -28.64
C SER A 235 26.38 -15.24 -28.86
N PRO A 236 26.29 -14.06 -28.23
CA PRO A 236 25.22 -13.10 -28.50
C PRO A 236 25.37 -12.44 -29.88
N SER A 237 26.55 -12.53 -30.49
CA SER A 237 26.83 -11.98 -31.81
C SER A 237 26.27 -12.90 -32.92
N HIS A 238 25.52 -12.30 -33.85
CA HIS A 238 24.94 -13.02 -34.97
C HIS A 238 25.03 -12.20 -36.26
N ASN A 239 25.30 -12.85 -37.39
CA ASN A 239 25.42 -12.16 -38.68
C ASN A 239 24.08 -12.14 -39.44
N LEU A 240 23.11 -11.34 -38.97
CA LEU A 240 21.81 -11.23 -39.65
C LEU A 240 21.89 -10.50 -41.01
N LYS A 241 22.95 -9.73 -41.27
CA LYS A 241 23.15 -9.05 -42.56
C LYS A 241 23.44 -10.06 -43.69
N SER A 242 24.27 -11.07 -43.42
CA SER A 242 24.50 -12.14 -44.38
C SER A 242 23.25 -12.98 -44.61
N LEU A 243 22.44 -13.21 -43.56
CA LEU A 243 21.16 -13.92 -43.67
C LEU A 243 20.20 -13.20 -44.62
N LYS A 244 19.95 -11.89 -44.42
CA LYS A 244 19.07 -11.11 -45.30
C LYS A 244 19.56 -11.10 -46.76
N LYS A 245 20.87 -10.98 -46.96
CA LYS A 245 21.47 -11.05 -48.30
C LYS A 245 21.26 -12.42 -48.96
N LYS A 246 21.40 -13.51 -48.19
CA LYS A 246 21.16 -14.88 -48.67
C LYS A 246 19.69 -15.15 -48.96
N GLN A 247 18.77 -14.66 -48.12
CA GLN A 247 17.32 -14.74 -48.36
C GLN A 247 16.93 -14.00 -49.64
N MET A 248 17.45 -12.78 -49.86
CA MET A 248 17.22 -12.03 -51.10
C MET A 248 17.81 -12.75 -52.32
N ALA A 249 19.03 -13.28 -52.22
CA ALA A 249 19.66 -14.01 -53.32
C ALA A 249 18.94 -15.35 -53.64
N ALA A 250 18.44 -16.06 -52.62
CA ALA A 250 17.65 -17.27 -52.81
C ALA A 250 16.28 -16.96 -53.43
N ARG A 251 15.65 -15.87 -53.03
CA ARG A 251 14.41 -15.36 -53.63
C ARG A 251 14.62 -14.96 -55.09
N GLU A 252 15.71 -14.28 -55.41
CA GLU A 252 16.10 -13.94 -56.79
C GLU A 252 16.41 -15.20 -57.64
N ALA A 253 17.06 -16.22 -57.05
CA ALA A 253 17.36 -17.47 -57.74
C ALA A 253 16.11 -18.31 -58.01
N MET A 254 15.18 -18.41 -57.04
CA MET A 254 13.89 -19.08 -57.24
C MET A 254 13.03 -18.33 -58.27
N ALA A 255 13.02 -17.00 -58.25
CA ALA A 255 12.33 -16.21 -59.26
C ALA A 255 12.91 -16.42 -60.68
N ARG A 256 14.21 -16.72 -60.81
CA ARG A 256 14.82 -17.07 -62.10
C ARG A 256 14.49 -18.49 -62.55
N GLN A 257 14.40 -19.45 -61.62
CA GLN A 257 13.99 -20.83 -61.93
C GLN A 257 12.51 -20.95 -62.33
N THR A 258 11.62 -20.21 -61.67
CA THR A 258 10.20 -20.18 -62.05
C THR A 258 9.98 -19.53 -63.42
N VAL A 259 10.83 -18.57 -63.80
CA VAL A 259 10.81 -17.95 -65.15
C VAL A 259 11.36 -18.90 -66.23
N SER A 260 12.37 -19.72 -65.94
CA SER A 260 12.89 -20.71 -66.91
C SER A 260 11.96 -21.90 -67.14
N ASP A 261 11.22 -22.36 -66.12
CA ASP A 261 10.20 -23.41 -66.29
C ASP A 261 8.94 -22.89 -67.01
N ALA A 262 8.65 -21.59 -66.92
CA ALA A 262 7.53 -20.95 -67.61
C ALA A 262 7.75 -20.74 -69.12
N GLU A 263 8.98 -20.90 -69.64
CA GLU A 263 9.24 -20.84 -71.09
C GLU A 263 8.58 -22.01 -71.87
N GLN A 264 7.96 -22.99 -71.19
CA GLN A 264 7.16 -24.05 -71.83
C GLN A 264 5.64 -23.88 -71.73
N SER A 265 5.12 -22.85 -71.06
CA SER A 265 3.66 -22.60 -71.03
C SER A 265 3.33 -21.12 -71.15
N ILE A 266 3.09 -20.67 -72.38
CA ILE A 266 2.54 -19.35 -72.67
C ILE A 266 1.05 -19.35 -72.32
N VAL A 267 0.70 -18.87 -71.12
CA VAL A 267 -0.54 -18.12 -70.87
C VAL A 267 -0.24 -17.06 -69.81
N GLU A 268 -0.70 -15.85 -70.06
CA GLU A 268 -0.54 -14.61 -69.27
C GLU A 268 -0.78 -14.82 -67.76
N SER A 269 0.28 -15.07 -66.99
CA SER A 269 0.26 -14.87 -65.54
C SER A 269 1.17 -13.69 -65.21
N SER A 270 0.61 -12.70 -64.50
CA SER A 270 1.33 -11.48 -64.12
C SER A 270 2.60 -11.82 -63.34
N VAL A 271 3.69 -11.10 -63.59
CA VAL A 271 4.98 -11.25 -62.85
C VAL A 271 4.78 -11.22 -61.32
N ILE A 272 3.70 -10.58 -60.86
CA ILE A 272 3.28 -10.50 -59.45
C ILE A 272 2.81 -11.86 -58.91
N SER A 273 2.04 -12.66 -59.67
CA SER A 273 1.58 -13.99 -59.22
C SER A 273 2.72 -15.01 -59.18
N LEU A 274 3.68 -14.93 -60.12
CA LEU A 274 4.86 -15.79 -60.13
C LEU A 274 5.81 -15.49 -58.96
N LEU A 275 5.90 -14.23 -58.52
CA LEU A 275 6.65 -13.85 -57.32
C LEU A 275 5.94 -14.29 -56.03
N GLN A 276 4.60 -14.31 -56.01
CA GLN A 276 3.80 -14.82 -54.89
C GLN A 276 3.84 -16.36 -54.78
N ASP A 277 3.88 -17.06 -55.90
CA ASP A 277 4.08 -18.52 -55.94
C ASP A 277 5.51 -18.92 -55.58
N ALA A 278 6.51 -18.08 -55.91
CA ALA A 278 7.87 -18.23 -55.41
C ALA A 278 7.96 -17.93 -53.91
N GLU A 279 7.20 -16.97 -53.38
CA GLU A 279 7.10 -16.72 -51.93
C GLU A 279 6.55 -17.93 -51.17
N SER A 280 5.41 -18.49 -51.62
CA SER A 280 4.77 -19.65 -50.96
C SER A 280 5.59 -20.95 -51.06
N LYS A 281 6.34 -21.15 -52.16
CA LYS A 281 7.27 -22.29 -52.29
C LYS A 281 8.60 -22.09 -51.57
N SER A 282 9.07 -20.85 -51.39
CA SER A 282 10.29 -20.55 -50.64
C SER A 282 10.16 -20.79 -49.14
N GLU A 283 8.95 -20.70 -48.58
CA GLU A 283 8.70 -21.05 -47.18
C GLU A 283 8.86 -22.55 -46.89
N SER A 284 8.71 -23.41 -47.90
CA SER A 284 8.83 -24.88 -47.76
C SER A 284 10.19 -25.45 -48.23
N SER A 285 11.04 -24.65 -48.88
CA SER A 285 12.25 -25.12 -49.56
C SER A 285 13.53 -24.58 -48.91
N GLN A 286 14.24 -25.44 -48.16
CA GLN A 286 15.52 -25.20 -47.46
C GLN A 286 15.57 -23.93 -46.60
N ALA A 287 15.26 -24.09 -45.31
CA ALA A 287 15.41 -23.04 -44.31
C ALA A 287 16.85 -22.50 -44.28
N ILE A 288 17.02 -21.27 -44.77
CA ILE A 288 18.30 -20.56 -44.72
C ILE A 288 18.54 -20.19 -43.25
N SER A 289 19.41 -20.94 -42.58
CA SER A 289 19.72 -20.69 -41.18
C SER A 289 20.81 -19.63 -41.03
N ALA A 290 20.75 -18.87 -39.93
CA ALA A 290 21.78 -17.91 -39.62
C ALA A 290 23.04 -18.63 -39.12
N ARG A 291 24.19 -18.03 -39.39
CA ARG A 291 25.45 -18.45 -38.81
C ARG A 291 25.51 -17.97 -37.36
N GLU A 292 25.61 -18.91 -36.43
CA GLU A 292 25.77 -18.68 -34.99
C GLU A 292 27.03 -19.37 -34.47
N HIS A 293 27.48 -18.95 -33.30
CA HIS A 293 28.72 -19.44 -32.71
C HIS A 293 28.47 -19.77 -31.24
N PHE A 294 29.15 -20.78 -30.70
CA PHE A 294 29.14 -21.06 -29.27
C PHE A 294 30.56 -21.40 -28.80
N VAL A 295 30.78 -21.24 -27.49
CA VAL A 295 32.01 -21.63 -26.84
C VAL A 295 31.71 -22.69 -25.80
N PHE A 296 32.67 -23.59 -25.60
CA PHE A 296 32.60 -24.58 -24.54
C PHE A 296 33.98 -24.82 -23.96
N THR A 297 34.03 -25.37 -22.75
CA THR A 297 35.26 -25.75 -22.05
C THR A 297 35.37 -27.24 -21.85
N ASP A 298 36.60 -27.75 -21.82
CA ASP A 298 36.88 -29.13 -21.43
C ASP A 298 37.26 -29.27 -19.94
N THR A 299 37.60 -30.49 -19.51
CA THR A 299 38.07 -30.78 -18.14
C THR A 299 39.43 -30.17 -17.82
N ASP A 300 40.22 -29.86 -18.85
CA ASP A 300 41.54 -29.22 -18.73
C ASP A 300 41.44 -27.69 -18.72
N GLY A 301 40.22 -27.14 -18.84
CA GLY A 301 39.97 -25.70 -18.85
C GLY A 301 40.28 -25.01 -20.19
N GLN A 302 40.49 -25.75 -21.27
CA GLN A 302 40.65 -25.17 -22.61
C GLN A 302 39.32 -24.68 -23.15
N VAL A 303 39.31 -23.47 -23.72
CA VAL A 303 38.10 -22.90 -24.34
C VAL A 303 38.13 -23.17 -25.85
N TYR A 304 37.10 -23.83 -26.34
CA TYR A 304 36.89 -24.12 -27.76
C TYR A 304 35.81 -23.20 -28.33
N HIS A 305 36.06 -22.65 -29.51
CA HIS A 305 35.08 -21.87 -30.27
C HIS A 305 34.55 -22.70 -31.44
N ILE A 306 33.23 -22.91 -31.51
CA ILE A 306 32.57 -23.62 -32.61
C ILE A 306 31.64 -22.68 -33.35
N THR A 307 31.60 -22.83 -34.68
CA THR A 307 30.64 -22.12 -35.54
C THR A 307 29.67 -23.08 -36.19
N VAL A 308 28.38 -22.74 -36.16
CA VAL A 308 27.27 -23.51 -36.70
C VAL A 308 26.55 -22.73 -37.79
N GLU A 309 26.30 -23.36 -38.92
CA GLU A 309 25.47 -22.84 -40.00
C GLU A 309 24.72 -24.00 -40.69
N GLY A 310 23.44 -24.16 -40.36
CA GLY A 310 22.63 -25.32 -40.73
C GLY A 310 23.29 -26.61 -40.26
N ASN A 311 23.52 -27.54 -41.19
CA ASN A 311 24.18 -28.82 -40.91
C ASN A 311 25.71 -28.71 -40.85
N THR A 312 26.29 -27.53 -41.14
CA THR A 312 27.74 -27.34 -41.16
C THR A 312 28.23 -26.84 -39.81
N VAL A 313 29.16 -27.61 -39.23
CA VAL A 313 29.85 -27.24 -37.98
C VAL A 313 31.33 -27.10 -38.31
N LYS A 314 31.93 -25.97 -37.91
CA LYS A 314 33.35 -25.65 -38.14
C LYS A 314 34.02 -25.32 -36.80
N ASP A 315 35.16 -25.97 -36.58
CA ASP A 315 36.03 -25.68 -35.43
C ASP A 315 36.75 -24.35 -35.65
N GLY A 316 36.67 -23.48 -34.66
CA GLY A 316 37.31 -22.18 -34.63
C GLY A 316 38.57 -22.19 -33.77
N ALA A 317 38.84 -21.05 -33.11
CA ALA A 317 39.99 -20.89 -32.24
C ALA A 317 39.90 -21.79 -31.00
N ARG A 318 41.06 -22.25 -30.53
CA ARG A 318 41.24 -22.88 -29.23
C ARG A 318 42.08 -21.95 -28.38
N ILE A 319 41.59 -21.65 -27.18
CA ILE A 319 42.28 -20.78 -26.24
C ILE A 319 42.76 -21.65 -25.08
N PRO A 320 44.08 -21.63 -24.78
CA PRO A 320 44.64 -22.45 -23.71
C PRO A 320 44.08 -22.01 -22.35
N PRO A 321 44.12 -22.89 -21.33
CA PRO A 321 43.63 -22.58 -20.00
C PRO A 321 44.49 -21.48 -19.38
N ASP A 322 43.86 -20.60 -18.60
CA ASP A 322 44.59 -19.68 -17.72
C ASP A 322 45.08 -20.49 -16.52
N GLY A 323 46.40 -20.51 -16.25
CA GLY A 323 47.00 -21.35 -15.21
C GLY A 323 46.55 -21.06 -13.78
N SER A 324 45.74 -20.01 -13.60
CA SER A 324 45.12 -19.63 -12.33
C SER A 324 43.75 -20.29 -12.07
N MET A 325 43.14 -20.93 -13.08
CA MET A 325 41.77 -21.45 -13.00
C MET A 325 41.76 -22.97 -12.78
N GLY A 326 40.85 -23.44 -11.92
CA GLY A 326 40.52 -24.85 -11.79
C GLY A 326 39.60 -25.33 -12.91
N SER A 327 38.93 -26.47 -12.70
CA SER A 327 37.93 -26.99 -13.64
C SER A 327 36.76 -26.01 -13.77
N ILE A 328 36.45 -25.59 -15.00
CA ILE A 328 35.42 -24.57 -15.28
C ILE A 328 34.04 -25.20 -15.13
N ALA A 329 33.24 -24.67 -14.21
CA ALA A 329 31.89 -25.17 -13.92
C ALA A 329 30.80 -24.46 -14.72
N CYS A 330 30.98 -23.17 -15.03
CA CYS A 330 29.98 -22.41 -15.76
C CYS A 330 30.58 -21.23 -16.55
N ILE A 331 29.87 -20.84 -17.61
CA ILE A 331 30.25 -19.77 -18.53
C ILE A 331 29.04 -18.86 -18.75
N ALA A 332 29.28 -17.56 -18.82
CA ALA A 332 28.28 -16.59 -19.24
C ALA A 332 28.91 -15.60 -20.24
N TRP A 333 28.18 -15.25 -21.30
CA TRP A 333 28.66 -14.35 -22.35
C TRP A 333 27.67 -13.22 -22.60
N LYS A 334 28.15 -11.97 -22.55
CA LYS A 334 27.38 -10.80 -22.98
C LYS A 334 28.23 -9.76 -23.71
N GLY A 335 27.85 -9.45 -24.95
CA GLY A 335 28.59 -8.51 -25.79
C GLY A 335 30.04 -8.98 -26.00
N ASP A 336 30.99 -8.13 -25.63
CA ASP A 336 32.42 -8.43 -25.72
C ASP A 336 33.00 -9.03 -24.43
N THR A 337 32.16 -9.31 -23.42
CA THR A 337 32.59 -9.83 -22.10
C THR A 337 32.18 -11.29 -21.95
N LEU A 338 33.17 -12.16 -21.69
CA LEU A 338 33.00 -13.57 -21.36
C LEU A 338 33.44 -13.79 -19.91
N VAL A 339 32.63 -14.47 -19.11
CA VAL A 339 32.95 -14.76 -17.70
C VAL A 339 32.94 -16.26 -17.47
N LEU A 340 34.02 -16.76 -16.85
CA LEU A 340 34.23 -18.16 -16.50
C LEU A 340 34.21 -18.29 -14.98
N GLY A 341 33.47 -19.26 -14.44
CA GLY A 341 33.48 -19.62 -13.03
C GLY A 341 33.95 -21.05 -12.83
N ASP A 342 34.88 -21.27 -11.90
CA ASP A 342 35.42 -22.60 -11.61
C ASP A 342 34.84 -23.23 -10.33
N VAL A 343 35.25 -24.48 -10.07
CA VAL A 343 34.87 -25.23 -8.87
C VAL A 343 35.52 -24.70 -7.58
N ASP A 344 36.62 -23.95 -7.70
CA ASP A 344 37.37 -23.41 -6.55
C ASP A 344 36.85 -22.04 -6.09
N GLY A 345 36.01 -21.38 -6.90
CA GLY A 345 35.41 -20.08 -6.60
C GLY A 345 36.11 -18.89 -7.26
N ASN A 346 36.94 -19.12 -8.28
CA ASN A 346 37.54 -18.05 -9.08
C ASN A 346 36.60 -17.65 -10.23
N LEU A 347 36.50 -16.34 -10.46
CA LEU A 347 35.81 -15.75 -11.60
C LEU A 347 36.84 -15.13 -12.54
N ASN A 348 36.89 -15.58 -13.78
CA ASN A 348 37.73 -14.96 -14.81
C ASN A 348 36.88 -14.13 -15.76
N PHE A 349 37.13 -12.82 -15.77
CA PHE A 349 36.48 -11.85 -16.64
C PHE A 349 37.37 -11.61 -17.86
N TRP A 350 36.87 -11.99 -19.03
CA TRP A 350 37.60 -11.86 -20.28
C TRP A 350 36.93 -10.83 -21.19
N ASP A 351 37.65 -9.75 -21.46
CA ASP A 351 37.31 -8.79 -22.50
C ASP A 351 37.86 -9.27 -23.84
N LEU A 352 36.97 -9.70 -24.73
CA LEU A 352 37.30 -10.22 -26.05
C LEU A 352 37.80 -9.14 -27.01
N LYS A 353 37.37 -7.88 -26.82
CA LYS A 353 37.78 -6.75 -27.65
C LYS A 353 39.18 -6.30 -27.28
N ALA A 354 39.46 -6.17 -25.97
CA ALA A 354 40.78 -5.83 -25.46
C ALA A 354 41.75 -7.02 -25.43
N ARG A 355 41.23 -8.25 -25.52
CA ARG A 355 41.96 -9.51 -25.33
C ARG A 355 42.66 -9.59 -23.96
N LEU A 356 42.00 -9.07 -22.93
CA LEU A 356 42.51 -9.05 -21.55
C LEU A 356 41.65 -9.95 -20.65
N SER A 357 42.27 -10.87 -19.93
CA SER A 357 41.63 -11.67 -18.89
C SER A 357 41.99 -11.15 -17.50
N ARG A 358 41.03 -11.22 -16.58
CA ARG A 358 41.20 -10.83 -15.17
C ARG A 358 40.54 -11.88 -14.27
N GLY A 359 41.37 -12.72 -13.66
CA GLY A 359 40.95 -13.67 -12.63
C GLY A 359 40.77 -12.98 -11.27
N ILE A 360 39.66 -13.26 -10.60
CA ILE A 360 39.36 -12.80 -9.23
C ILE A 360 38.98 -14.01 -8.37
N PRO A 361 39.76 -14.32 -7.32
CA PRO A 361 39.38 -15.33 -6.34
C PRO A 361 38.30 -14.75 -5.42
N THR A 362 37.11 -15.34 -5.40
CA THR A 362 36.00 -14.87 -4.54
C THR A 362 36.07 -15.45 -3.13
N HIS A 363 36.83 -16.53 -2.94
CA HIS A 363 36.92 -17.30 -1.70
C HIS A 363 35.57 -17.83 -1.18
N ARG A 364 34.57 -17.96 -2.06
CA ARG A 364 33.22 -18.48 -1.78
C ARG A 364 33.05 -19.98 -2.11
N GLY A 365 34.08 -20.60 -2.69
CA GLY A 365 34.02 -21.98 -3.20
C GLY A 365 33.20 -22.08 -4.49
N TRP A 366 32.77 -23.30 -4.82
CA TRP A 366 32.19 -23.67 -6.12
C TRP A 366 31.15 -22.68 -6.67
N VAL A 367 31.47 -22.12 -7.84
CA VAL A 367 30.54 -21.32 -8.65
C VAL A 367 29.60 -22.24 -9.43
N LYS A 368 28.33 -22.29 -9.02
CA LYS A 368 27.34 -23.21 -9.57
C LYS A 368 26.64 -22.69 -10.83
N LYS A 369 26.37 -21.38 -10.89
CA LYS A 369 25.59 -20.76 -11.98
C LYS A 369 25.97 -19.30 -12.12
N ILE A 370 26.13 -18.83 -13.35
CA ILE A 370 26.37 -17.43 -13.67
C ILE A 370 25.36 -17.00 -14.74
N ARG A 371 24.74 -15.82 -14.57
CA ARG A 371 23.80 -15.24 -15.53
C ARG A 371 24.00 -13.73 -15.62
N PHE A 372 24.13 -13.20 -16.83
CA PHE A 372 24.08 -11.76 -17.03
C PHE A 372 22.66 -11.21 -16.90
N ALA A 373 22.55 -10.00 -16.34
CA ALA A 373 21.29 -9.27 -16.28
C ALA A 373 20.74 -8.98 -17.68
N PRO A 374 19.41 -8.94 -17.87
CA PRO A 374 18.83 -8.55 -19.15
C PRO A 374 19.00 -7.05 -19.42
N GLY A 375 18.83 -6.66 -20.68
CA GLY A 375 18.92 -5.27 -21.14
C GLY A 375 20.22 -4.93 -21.88
N LYS A 376 20.10 -4.10 -22.92
CA LYS A 376 21.24 -3.68 -23.75
C LYS A 376 22.17 -2.78 -22.93
N GLY A 377 23.44 -3.13 -22.82
CA GLY A 377 24.44 -2.35 -22.08
C GLY A 377 24.44 -2.54 -20.56
N ASN A 378 23.47 -3.29 -20.01
CA ASN A 378 23.48 -3.69 -18.61
C ASN A 378 24.56 -4.74 -18.37
N GLN A 379 25.64 -4.39 -17.67
CA GLN A 379 26.79 -5.28 -17.48
C GLN A 379 26.85 -5.90 -16.09
N LYS A 380 25.68 -6.03 -15.45
CA LYS A 380 25.53 -6.71 -14.17
C LYS A 380 25.48 -8.22 -14.36
N LEU A 381 26.11 -8.94 -13.45
CA LEU A 381 26.28 -10.38 -13.46
C LEU A 381 25.81 -10.95 -12.13
N LEU A 382 25.01 -12.01 -12.18
CA LEU A 382 24.55 -12.72 -11.01
C LEU A 382 25.30 -14.06 -10.91
N VAL A 383 25.86 -14.33 -9.74
CA VAL A 383 26.72 -15.49 -9.47
C VAL A 383 26.15 -16.29 -8.29
N MET A 384 25.96 -17.59 -8.49
CA MET A 384 25.52 -18.54 -7.47
C MET A 384 26.70 -19.31 -6.89
N TYR A 385 26.80 -19.36 -5.56
CA TYR A 385 27.72 -20.21 -4.84
C TYR A 385 26.96 -21.28 -4.04
N THR A 386 27.69 -22.12 -3.33
CA THR A 386 27.11 -23.10 -2.40
C THR A 386 26.43 -22.44 -1.20
N ASP A 387 26.92 -21.28 -0.76
CA ASP A 387 26.52 -20.62 0.48
C ASP A 387 25.75 -19.30 0.28
N GLY A 388 25.36 -18.96 -0.96
CA GLY A 388 24.62 -17.75 -1.28
C GLY A 388 24.78 -17.30 -2.73
N ALA A 389 24.57 -16.00 -2.97
CA ALA A 389 24.64 -15.40 -4.30
C ALA A 389 25.25 -13.99 -4.25
N GLU A 390 25.86 -13.54 -5.35
CA GLU A 390 26.43 -12.20 -5.49
C GLU A 390 26.03 -11.55 -6.80
N VAL A 391 25.91 -10.21 -6.78
CA VAL A 391 25.78 -9.40 -7.99
C VAL A 391 27.08 -8.65 -8.21
N TRP A 392 27.64 -8.78 -9.40
CA TRP A 392 28.87 -8.15 -9.85
C TRP A 392 28.58 -7.12 -10.95
N ASP A 393 29.39 -6.07 -11.01
CA ASP A 393 29.50 -5.19 -12.17
C ASP A 393 30.73 -5.60 -12.99
N THR A 394 30.51 -6.04 -14.23
CA THR A 394 31.59 -6.51 -15.10
C THR A 394 32.33 -5.37 -15.81
N LYS A 395 31.82 -4.13 -15.80
CA LYS A 395 32.57 -2.97 -16.34
C LYS A 395 33.72 -2.58 -15.42
N GLU A 396 33.42 -2.40 -14.14
CA GLU A 396 34.41 -2.06 -13.12
C GLU A 396 35.10 -3.31 -12.55
N VAL A 397 34.55 -4.49 -12.83
CA VAL A 397 34.96 -5.78 -12.29
C VAL A 397 34.96 -5.76 -10.75
N GLN A 398 33.80 -5.41 -10.17
CA GLN A 398 33.61 -5.28 -8.73
C GLN A 398 32.31 -5.93 -8.26
N MET A 399 32.33 -6.47 -7.04
CA MET A 399 31.14 -6.96 -6.37
C MET A 399 30.28 -5.79 -5.91
N VAL A 400 29.00 -5.79 -6.31
CA VAL A 400 28.01 -4.76 -6.00
C VAL A 400 27.21 -5.14 -4.76
N SER A 401 26.79 -6.40 -4.68
CA SER A 401 26.04 -6.93 -3.56
C SER A 401 26.37 -8.39 -3.31
N SER A 402 26.18 -8.80 -2.07
CA SER A 402 26.45 -10.16 -1.64
C SER A 402 25.39 -10.59 -0.63
N MET A 403 24.89 -11.80 -0.82
CA MET A 403 23.99 -12.48 0.10
C MET A 403 24.63 -13.79 0.52
N ARG A 404 24.60 -14.06 1.83
CA ARG A 404 25.18 -15.26 2.42
C ARG A 404 24.23 -15.83 3.46
N ILE A 405 24.16 -17.16 3.52
CA ILE A 405 23.47 -17.88 4.59
C ILE A 405 24.13 -17.51 5.92
N GLY A 406 23.32 -17.07 6.89
CA GLY A 406 23.81 -16.54 8.16
C GLY A 406 22.67 -15.99 9.02
N ARG A 407 22.98 -15.15 10.01
CA ARG A 407 21.99 -14.67 11.01
C ARG A 407 20.75 -13.99 10.41
N ASN A 408 20.88 -13.35 9.24
CA ASN A 408 19.79 -12.61 8.59
C ASN A 408 19.08 -13.42 7.49
N VAL A 409 19.69 -14.52 7.02
CA VAL A 409 19.20 -15.34 5.91
C VAL A 409 19.29 -16.81 6.33
N ASN A 410 18.14 -17.36 6.74
CA ASN A 410 18.03 -18.71 7.32
C ASN A 410 17.65 -19.79 6.29
N TYR A 411 17.68 -19.48 5.00
CA TYR A 411 17.33 -20.38 3.91
C TYR A 411 18.51 -20.55 2.95
N ARG A 412 18.64 -21.74 2.33
CA ARG A 412 19.65 -22.01 1.30
C ARG A 412 19.12 -21.66 -0.08
N VAL A 413 19.95 -20.99 -0.88
CA VAL A 413 19.65 -20.72 -2.29
C VAL A 413 19.91 -22.00 -3.10
N LEU A 414 18.89 -22.45 -3.83
CA LEU A 414 18.94 -23.66 -4.65
C LEU A 414 19.15 -23.36 -6.12
N ASP A 415 18.49 -22.32 -6.63
CA ASP A 415 18.69 -21.83 -7.99
C ASP A 415 18.41 -20.33 -8.09
N ILE A 416 18.95 -19.69 -9.13
CA ILE A 416 18.85 -18.24 -9.36
C ILE A 416 18.62 -17.89 -10.85
N ASP A 417 17.93 -16.78 -11.09
CA ASP A 417 17.82 -16.12 -12.40
C ASP A 417 17.53 -14.62 -12.24
N TRP A 418 17.51 -13.86 -13.34
CA TRP A 418 17.07 -12.47 -13.34
C TRP A 418 15.58 -12.36 -13.64
N CYS A 419 14.85 -11.53 -12.87
CA CYS A 419 13.44 -11.20 -13.15
C CYS A 419 13.37 -10.09 -14.20
N THR A 420 14.03 -8.97 -13.89
CA THR A 420 14.10 -7.76 -14.71
C THR A 420 15.57 -7.31 -14.80
N SER A 421 15.83 -6.12 -15.35
CA SER A 421 17.20 -5.57 -15.42
C SER A 421 17.83 -5.26 -14.05
N ASP A 422 17.01 -5.15 -13.01
CA ASP A 422 17.33 -4.63 -11.67
C ASP A 422 16.77 -5.50 -10.52
N LYS A 423 15.99 -6.55 -10.83
CA LYS A 423 15.47 -7.50 -9.86
C LYS A 423 15.94 -8.92 -10.18
N VAL A 424 16.26 -9.67 -9.13
CA VAL A 424 16.74 -11.05 -9.19
C VAL A 424 15.70 -11.99 -8.58
N VAL A 425 15.70 -13.24 -9.02
CA VAL A 425 14.84 -14.30 -8.48
C VAL A 425 15.71 -15.38 -7.86
N LEU A 426 15.32 -15.81 -6.66
CA LEU A 426 15.95 -16.90 -5.95
C LEU A 426 14.90 -17.95 -5.58
N ALA A 427 15.20 -19.23 -5.80
CA ALA A 427 14.48 -20.34 -5.19
C ALA A 427 15.25 -20.83 -3.96
N SER A 428 14.52 -21.14 -2.91
CA SER A 428 15.08 -21.51 -1.62
C SER A 428 14.52 -22.81 -1.09
N ASP A 429 15.26 -23.45 -0.19
CA ASP A 429 14.90 -24.75 0.39
C ASP A 429 13.71 -24.72 1.37
N ASP A 430 13.28 -23.55 1.80
CA ASP A 430 12.03 -23.32 2.55
C ASP A 430 10.78 -23.23 1.66
N GLY A 431 10.89 -23.62 0.39
CA GLY A 431 9.78 -23.69 -0.56
C GLY A 431 9.31 -22.33 -1.08
N CYS A 432 10.12 -21.27 -0.94
CA CYS A 432 9.76 -19.92 -1.38
C CYS A 432 10.46 -19.52 -2.69
N ILE A 433 9.80 -18.65 -3.45
CA ILE A 433 10.41 -17.87 -4.52
C ILE A 433 10.56 -16.45 -4.01
N ARG A 434 11.76 -15.89 -4.10
CA ARG A 434 12.06 -14.54 -3.63
C ARG A 434 12.49 -13.67 -4.80
N VAL A 435 11.72 -12.62 -5.05
CA VAL A 435 12.11 -11.54 -5.96
C VAL A 435 12.76 -10.44 -5.12
N LEU A 436 14.05 -10.21 -5.33
CA LEU A 436 14.83 -9.23 -4.58
C LEU A 436 15.32 -8.11 -5.52
N GLU A 437 15.50 -6.92 -4.98
CA GLU A 437 16.29 -5.89 -5.66
C GLU A 437 17.76 -6.29 -5.75
N MET A 438 18.53 -5.65 -6.62
CA MET A 438 19.98 -5.88 -6.75
C MET A 438 20.76 -5.80 -5.43
N ALA A 439 20.28 -5.05 -4.44
CA ALA A 439 20.91 -4.98 -3.12
C ALA A 439 20.79 -6.28 -2.31
N MET A 440 19.90 -7.22 -2.69
CA MET A 440 19.68 -8.52 -2.05
C MET A 440 19.32 -8.43 -0.56
N LYS A 441 18.65 -7.34 -0.13
CA LYS A 441 18.29 -7.10 1.29
C LYS A 441 16.80 -7.31 1.58
N SER A 442 15.93 -6.92 0.66
CA SER A 442 14.48 -6.96 0.83
C SER A 442 13.83 -7.59 -0.39
N ALA A 443 12.79 -8.40 -0.13
CA ALA A 443 11.80 -8.73 -1.14
C ALA A 443 10.77 -7.59 -1.14
N SER A 444 10.83 -6.74 -2.16
CA SER A 444 9.92 -5.61 -2.34
C SER A 444 9.14 -5.81 -3.64
N TYR A 445 7.82 -5.67 -3.54
CA TYR A 445 6.94 -5.54 -4.68
C TYR A 445 6.11 -4.27 -4.48
N ARG A 446 5.97 -3.49 -5.54
CA ARG A 446 5.21 -2.24 -5.51
C ARG A 446 3.73 -2.58 -5.67
N MET A 447 2.88 -2.17 -4.72
CA MET A 447 1.43 -2.45 -4.80
C MET A 447 0.77 -1.86 -6.05
N ASP A 448 1.29 -0.74 -6.58
CA ASP A 448 0.84 -0.14 -7.83
C ASP A 448 1.28 -0.92 -9.09
N GLU A 449 2.27 -1.80 -8.96
CA GLU A 449 2.69 -2.71 -10.03
C GLU A 449 1.92 -4.04 -9.96
N GLN A 450 1.12 -4.28 -8.91
CA GLN A 450 0.50 -5.58 -8.66
C GLN A 450 -0.82 -5.71 -9.42
N ASP A 451 -0.89 -6.68 -10.31
CA ASP A 451 -2.16 -7.13 -10.91
C ASP A 451 -2.95 -7.88 -9.83
N LEU A 452 -3.77 -7.15 -9.07
CA LEU A 452 -4.70 -7.73 -8.11
C LEU A 452 -5.81 -8.48 -8.85
N THR A 453 -6.18 -9.66 -8.36
CA THR A 453 -7.26 -10.48 -8.96
C THR A 453 -8.61 -9.78 -8.86
N ASP A 454 -8.83 -9.09 -7.74
CA ASP A 454 -10.04 -8.34 -7.46
C ASP A 454 -9.70 -6.85 -7.29
N PRO A 455 -10.50 -5.94 -7.86
CA PRO A 455 -10.29 -4.51 -7.68
C PRO A 455 -10.49 -4.14 -6.22
N VAL A 456 -9.50 -3.49 -5.62
CA VAL A 456 -9.56 -3.03 -4.23
C VAL A 456 -9.85 -1.53 -4.20
N TRP A 457 -10.83 -1.12 -3.39
CA TRP A 457 -11.02 0.28 -3.02
C TRP A 457 -9.83 0.75 -2.19
N CYS A 458 -8.93 1.50 -2.83
CA CYS A 458 -7.81 2.16 -2.17
C CYS A 458 -7.48 3.45 -2.96
N PRO A 459 -8.08 4.59 -2.59
CA PRO A 459 -7.83 5.86 -3.25
C PRO A 459 -6.36 6.29 -3.26
N TYR A 460 -5.54 5.74 -2.36
CA TYR A 460 -4.10 5.99 -2.27
C TYR A 460 -3.26 5.27 -3.33
N LEU A 461 -3.84 4.29 -4.06
CA LEU A 461 -3.19 3.71 -5.24
C LEU A 461 -3.21 4.67 -6.44
N LEU A 462 -4.09 5.68 -6.41
CA LEU A 462 -4.15 6.70 -7.45
C LEU A 462 -3.01 7.72 -7.29
N VAL A 463 -2.57 8.28 -8.42
CA VAL A 463 -1.66 9.43 -8.45
C VAL A 463 -2.27 10.60 -7.63
N PRO A 464 -1.49 11.40 -6.88
CA PRO A 464 -2.04 12.39 -5.96
C PRO A 464 -3.12 13.31 -6.54
N ARG A 465 -2.95 13.76 -7.80
CA ARG A 465 -3.95 14.60 -8.48
C ARG A 465 -5.28 13.87 -8.71
N ALA A 466 -5.22 12.59 -9.10
CA ALA A 466 -6.41 11.75 -9.31
C ALA A 466 -7.13 11.44 -7.98
N ALA A 467 -6.38 11.18 -6.91
CA ALA A 467 -6.94 10.97 -5.58
C ALA A 467 -7.68 12.22 -5.04
N LEU A 468 -7.09 13.42 -5.22
CA LEU A 468 -7.73 14.69 -4.86
C LEU A 468 -8.98 14.98 -5.70
N THR A 469 -8.92 14.63 -6.99
CA THR A 469 -10.08 14.74 -7.90
C THR A 469 -11.22 13.81 -7.45
N LEU A 470 -10.90 12.56 -7.13
CA LEU A 470 -11.89 11.62 -6.60
C LEU A 470 -12.50 12.13 -5.28
N LYS A 471 -11.69 12.70 -4.39
CA LYS A 471 -12.16 13.28 -3.11
C LYS A 471 -13.11 14.45 -3.36
N THR A 472 -12.73 15.39 -4.23
CA THR A 472 -13.57 16.55 -4.58
C THR A 472 -14.85 16.15 -5.30
N PHE A 473 -14.77 15.18 -6.22
CA PHE A 473 -15.93 14.59 -6.90
C PHE A 473 -16.95 14.05 -5.90
N LEU A 474 -16.50 13.28 -4.89
CA LEU A 474 -17.39 12.72 -3.88
C LEU A 474 -17.96 13.75 -2.90
N LEU A 475 -17.27 14.88 -2.67
CA LEU A 475 -17.70 15.91 -1.71
C LEU A 475 -18.70 16.91 -2.30
N LEU A 476 -18.49 17.34 -3.55
CA LEU A 476 -19.17 18.49 -4.15
C LEU A 476 -20.41 18.13 -5.00
N GLN A 477 -20.96 16.93 -4.84
CA GLN A 477 -22.21 16.57 -5.52
C GLN A 477 -23.44 17.20 -4.85
N PRO A 478 -24.47 17.65 -5.62
CA PRO A 478 -24.60 17.53 -7.07
C PRO A 478 -24.16 18.80 -7.82
N TRP A 479 -23.33 18.63 -8.85
CA TRP A 479 -22.85 19.73 -9.71
C TRP A 479 -23.92 20.20 -10.71
N SER A 480 -24.91 19.34 -11.02
CA SER A 480 -25.97 19.55 -12.03
C SER A 480 -27.38 19.19 -11.53
N GLY A 481 -27.56 19.07 -10.21
CA GLY A 481 -28.84 18.65 -9.60
C GLY A 481 -29.07 17.13 -9.54
N THR A 482 -28.16 16.31 -10.11
CA THR A 482 -28.21 14.84 -10.02
C THR A 482 -26.95 14.26 -9.37
N PHE A 483 -27.11 13.28 -8.48
CA PHE A 483 -26.00 12.51 -7.92
C PHE A 483 -25.58 11.41 -8.89
N THR A 484 -24.28 11.32 -9.21
CA THR A 484 -23.73 10.39 -10.18
C THR A 484 -22.45 9.74 -9.63
N MET A 485 -22.23 8.46 -9.90
CA MET A 485 -20.98 7.75 -9.57
C MET A 485 -20.14 7.48 -10.82
N ASP A 486 -20.34 8.31 -11.83
CA ASP A 486 -19.71 8.23 -13.14
C ASP A 486 -18.94 9.52 -13.39
N ILE A 487 -17.60 9.41 -13.39
CA ILE A 487 -16.71 10.56 -13.57
C ILE A 487 -16.77 11.13 -14.99
N THR A 488 -17.22 10.33 -15.98
CA THR A 488 -17.28 10.76 -17.38
C THR A 488 -18.37 11.80 -17.62
N GLN A 489 -19.35 11.88 -16.73
CA GLN A 489 -20.46 12.85 -16.80
C GLN A 489 -20.06 14.23 -16.27
N VAL A 490 -18.84 14.37 -15.71
CA VAL A 490 -18.31 15.64 -15.22
C VAL A 490 -17.35 16.22 -16.24
N ASP A 491 -17.55 17.49 -16.58
CA ASP A 491 -16.64 18.25 -17.45
C ASP A 491 -15.33 18.53 -16.70
N TYR A 492 -14.44 17.55 -16.78
CA TYR A 492 -13.13 17.56 -16.13
C TYR A 492 -12.04 17.41 -17.17
N THR A 493 -11.20 18.44 -17.32
CA THR A 493 -10.09 18.49 -18.27
C THR A 493 -8.90 17.67 -17.76
N GLU A 494 -8.96 16.35 -17.91
CA GLU A 494 -7.85 15.43 -17.65
C GLU A 494 -7.70 14.37 -18.75
N LYS A 495 -6.56 13.68 -18.75
CA LYS A 495 -6.32 12.53 -19.62
C LYS A 495 -7.33 11.41 -19.35
N ASP A 496 -7.81 10.77 -20.42
CA ASP A 496 -8.78 9.66 -20.34
C ASP A 496 -8.26 8.48 -19.49
N GLU A 497 -6.95 8.23 -19.50
CA GLU A 497 -6.30 7.24 -18.64
C GLU A 497 -6.57 7.48 -17.14
N ILE A 498 -6.48 8.74 -16.70
CA ILE A 498 -6.70 9.12 -15.30
C ILE A 498 -8.18 9.00 -14.94
N LYS A 499 -9.09 9.37 -15.86
CA LYS A 499 -10.53 9.17 -15.68
C LYS A 499 -10.87 7.68 -15.54
N GLY A 500 -10.23 6.82 -16.35
CA GLY A 500 -10.36 5.37 -16.25
C GLY A 500 -9.99 4.84 -14.86
N LEU A 501 -8.82 5.23 -14.34
CA LEU A 501 -8.37 4.82 -13.00
C LEU A 501 -9.30 5.29 -11.88
N ILE A 502 -9.81 6.52 -11.97
CA ILE A 502 -10.80 7.05 -11.01
C ILE A 502 -12.09 6.24 -11.09
N GLN A 503 -12.56 5.90 -12.29
CA GLN A 503 -13.77 5.11 -12.49
C GLN A 503 -13.61 3.68 -11.99
N GLU A 504 -12.44 3.05 -12.15
CA GLU A 504 -12.12 1.74 -11.59
C GLU A 504 -12.22 1.75 -10.06
N GLN A 505 -11.68 2.79 -9.40
CA GLN A 505 -11.85 2.95 -7.96
C GLN A 505 -13.33 3.13 -7.58
N LEU A 506 -14.07 4.00 -8.27
CA LEU A 506 -15.53 4.13 -8.04
C LEU A 506 -16.25 2.79 -8.21
N ASN A 507 -15.87 1.98 -9.20
CA ASN A 507 -16.44 0.65 -9.42
C ASN A 507 -16.12 -0.32 -8.29
N ALA A 508 -14.90 -0.28 -7.74
CA ALA A 508 -14.45 -1.11 -6.62
C ALA A 508 -15.16 -0.80 -5.27
N MET A 509 -15.76 0.38 -5.13
CA MET A 509 -16.52 0.76 -3.95
C MET A 509 -17.80 -0.11 -3.79
N SER A 510 -18.14 -0.47 -2.55
CA SER A 510 -19.34 -1.27 -2.26
C SER A 510 -20.64 -0.58 -2.70
N ASN A 511 -21.63 -1.39 -3.10
CA ASN A 511 -22.93 -0.87 -3.56
C ASN A 511 -23.70 -0.15 -2.45
N ASP A 512 -23.56 -0.58 -1.20
CA ASP A 512 -24.18 0.09 -0.04
C ASP A 512 -23.66 1.52 0.10
N MET A 513 -22.34 1.71 -0.04
CA MET A 513 -21.70 3.02 0.04
C MET A 513 -22.12 3.94 -1.11
N LYS A 514 -22.14 3.42 -2.33
CA LYS A 514 -22.66 4.14 -3.50
C LYS A 514 -24.10 4.60 -3.28
N SER A 515 -24.93 3.72 -2.70
CA SER A 515 -26.35 4.01 -2.47
C SER A 515 -26.57 5.16 -1.47
N VAL A 516 -25.70 5.29 -0.47
CA VAL A 516 -25.74 6.36 0.54
C VAL A 516 -25.19 7.67 -0.02
N LEU A 517 -24.09 7.63 -0.78
CA LEU A 517 -23.53 8.83 -1.42
C LEU A 517 -24.48 9.46 -2.44
N GLN A 518 -25.31 8.64 -3.08
CA GLN A 518 -26.36 9.06 -4.01
C GLN A 518 -27.68 9.46 -3.33
N ASP A 519 -27.80 9.38 -2.00
CA ASP A 519 -29.00 9.76 -1.27
C ASP A 519 -29.16 11.31 -1.28
N PRO A 520 -30.26 11.85 -1.86
CA PRO A 520 -30.51 13.30 -1.87
C PRO A 520 -30.64 13.90 -0.48
N GLU A 521 -31.07 13.11 0.50
CA GLU A 521 -31.25 13.55 1.89
C GLU A 521 -29.92 13.59 2.67
N LEU A 522 -28.81 13.14 2.08
CA LEU A 522 -27.49 13.15 2.72
C LEU A 522 -27.01 14.59 2.91
N SER A 523 -26.90 15.02 4.17
CA SER A 523 -26.42 16.37 4.49
C SER A 523 -24.92 16.53 4.17
N LEU A 524 -24.50 17.77 3.92
CA LEU A 524 -23.10 18.10 3.63
C LEU A 524 -22.13 17.57 4.72
N LEU A 525 -22.49 17.74 6.00
CA LEU A 525 -21.68 17.27 7.13
C LEU A 525 -21.54 15.73 7.13
N GLN A 526 -22.63 15.02 6.84
CA GLN A 526 -22.63 13.56 6.73
C GLN A 526 -21.77 13.09 5.54
N ARG A 527 -21.85 13.79 4.40
CA ARG A 527 -21.01 13.51 3.23
C ARG A 527 -19.53 13.75 3.52
N CYS A 528 -19.16 14.87 4.13
CA CYS A 528 -17.79 15.17 4.53
C CYS A 528 -17.21 14.11 5.48
N LEU A 529 -18.02 13.65 6.44
CA LEU A 529 -17.62 12.59 7.36
C LEU A 529 -17.49 11.23 6.65
N LEU A 530 -18.39 10.91 5.72
CA LEU A 530 -18.36 9.65 4.99
C LEU A 530 -17.13 9.57 4.07
N VAL A 531 -16.85 10.64 3.33
CA VAL A 531 -15.70 10.70 2.43
C VAL A 531 -14.38 10.68 3.20
N SER A 532 -14.28 11.37 4.34
CA SER A 532 -13.07 11.32 5.17
C SER A 532 -12.75 9.91 5.67
N ARG A 533 -13.77 9.11 5.99
CA ARG A 533 -13.62 7.69 6.35
C ARG A 533 -13.23 6.82 5.16
N LEU A 534 -13.86 7.03 4.01
CA LEU A 534 -13.52 6.29 2.79
C LEU A 534 -12.07 6.48 2.36
N PHE A 535 -11.53 7.67 2.62
CA PHE A 535 -10.13 8.00 2.40
C PHE A 535 -9.23 7.66 3.59
N GLY A 536 -9.76 7.30 4.76
CA GLY A 536 -8.93 7.08 5.97
C GLY A 536 -8.19 8.33 6.45
N ASP A 537 -8.67 9.53 6.13
CA ASP A 537 -8.05 10.79 6.54
C ASP A 537 -8.44 11.10 7.99
N GLU A 538 -7.58 10.71 8.92
CA GLU A 538 -7.78 10.89 10.35
C GLU A 538 -8.02 12.36 10.73
N SER A 539 -7.36 13.30 10.05
CA SER A 539 -7.47 14.72 10.37
C SER A 539 -8.84 15.29 10.00
N ASP A 540 -9.35 14.92 8.82
CA ASP A 540 -10.69 15.28 8.36
C ASP A 540 -11.75 14.58 9.21
N LEU A 541 -11.53 13.32 9.56
CA LEU A 541 -12.46 12.52 10.35
C LEU A 541 -12.74 13.19 11.71
N HIS A 542 -11.68 13.53 12.45
CA HIS A 542 -11.81 14.21 13.74
C HIS A 542 -12.48 15.58 13.59
N PHE A 543 -12.05 16.36 12.59
CA PHE A 543 -12.62 17.69 12.33
C PHE A 543 -14.12 17.62 12.06
N TRP A 544 -14.56 16.78 11.11
CA TRP A 544 -15.97 16.69 10.72
C TRP A 544 -16.84 16.03 11.79
N THR A 545 -16.29 15.12 12.60
CA THR A 545 -16.99 14.53 13.76
C THR A 545 -17.33 15.62 14.78
N VAL A 546 -16.33 16.42 15.19
CA VAL A 546 -16.50 17.49 16.17
C VAL A 546 -17.33 18.64 15.59
N ALA A 547 -17.10 19.03 14.33
CA ALA A 547 -17.85 20.10 13.68
C ALA A 547 -19.34 19.74 13.52
N SER A 548 -19.65 18.50 13.11
CA SER A 548 -21.04 18.04 12.96
C SER A 548 -21.82 18.14 14.26
N HIS A 549 -21.24 17.63 15.36
CA HIS A 549 -21.85 17.66 16.68
C HIS A 549 -22.10 19.10 17.16
N TYR A 550 -21.06 19.95 17.15
CA TYR A 550 -21.16 21.29 17.71
C TYR A 550 -21.98 22.26 16.85
N ILE A 551 -21.92 22.18 15.52
CA ILE A 551 -22.79 23.01 14.66
C ILE A 551 -24.26 22.71 14.96
N GLN A 552 -24.63 21.43 15.11
CA GLN A 552 -26.00 21.03 15.42
C GLN A 552 -26.40 21.42 16.85
N ALA A 553 -25.56 21.15 17.84
CA ALA A 553 -25.83 21.47 19.24
C ALA A 553 -26.06 22.98 19.47
N PHE A 554 -25.20 23.83 18.89
CA PHE A 554 -25.37 25.28 19.00
C PHE A 554 -26.51 25.82 18.14
N ALA A 555 -26.88 25.16 17.04
CA ALA A 555 -28.06 25.53 16.26
C ALA A 555 -29.36 25.24 17.04
N GLN A 556 -29.46 24.08 17.68
CA GLN A 556 -30.60 23.71 18.52
C GLN A 556 -30.77 24.64 19.73
N ALA A 557 -29.66 25.03 20.38
CA ALA A 557 -29.68 25.98 21.50
C ALA A 557 -30.17 27.39 21.10
N ARG A 558 -29.98 27.80 19.84
CA ARG A 558 -30.50 29.08 19.34
C ARG A 558 -32.00 29.05 19.02
N LEU A 559 -32.51 27.90 18.58
CA LEU A 559 -33.95 27.73 18.34
C LEU A 559 -34.74 27.74 19.66
N SER A 560 -34.24 27.05 20.69
CA SER A 560 -34.89 27.01 22.00
C SER A 560 -34.91 28.35 22.74
N THR A 561 -33.93 29.23 22.50
CA THR A 561 -33.90 30.59 23.07
C THR A 561 -34.81 31.57 22.35
N ALA A 562 -35.17 31.32 21.09
CA ALA A 562 -36.11 32.15 20.32
C ALA A 562 -37.59 31.85 20.66
N GLU A 563 -37.93 30.59 20.98
CA GLU A 563 -39.29 30.18 21.36
C GLU A 563 -39.64 30.50 22.83
N GLY A 564 -38.64 30.68 23.70
CA GLY A 564 -38.81 30.96 25.14
C GLY A 564 -39.34 32.35 25.52
N ASN A 565 -39.62 33.24 24.56
CA ASN A 565 -40.23 34.54 24.83
C ASN A 565 -41.77 34.52 24.82
N ASN A 566 -42.41 33.39 24.54
CA ASN A 566 -43.87 33.23 24.66
C ASN A 566 -44.22 31.96 25.44
N GLN A 567 -44.61 32.15 26.71
CA GLN A 567 -45.24 31.21 27.67
C GLN A 567 -44.33 30.57 28.73
N GLY A 568 -44.63 30.92 29.99
CA GLY A 568 -44.83 29.98 31.12
C GLY A 568 -43.61 29.29 31.74
N GLU A 569 -43.33 29.63 33.00
CA GLU A 569 -42.44 28.89 33.89
C GLU A 569 -42.72 27.37 33.89
N GLY A 570 -41.67 26.55 33.82
CA GLY A 570 -41.71 25.18 34.35
C GLY A 570 -41.63 24.02 33.37
N THR A 571 -40.76 24.05 32.35
CA THR A 571 -40.29 22.80 31.73
C THR A 571 -38.84 22.95 31.24
N LYS A 572 -37.92 22.17 31.82
CA LYS A 572 -36.52 22.11 31.36
C LYS A 572 -36.51 21.68 29.89
N PRO A 573 -35.67 22.29 29.02
CA PRO A 573 -35.52 21.83 27.65
C PRO A 573 -35.08 20.34 27.63
N PRO A 574 -35.58 19.53 26.69
CA PRO A 574 -35.18 18.13 26.58
C PRO A 574 -33.65 18.04 26.39
N PRO A 575 -32.97 17.10 27.05
CA PRO A 575 -31.53 16.96 26.91
C PRO A 575 -31.15 16.66 25.45
N PRO A 576 -30.01 17.19 24.95
CA PRO A 576 -29.52 16.84 23.62
C PRO A 576 -29.35 15.33 23.57
N GLN A 577 -30.04 14.67 22.64
CA GLN A 577 -30.14 13.21 22.62
C GLN A 577 -28.80 12.50 22.33
N ASN A 578 -27.76 13.22 21.89
CA ASN A 578 -26.48 12.65 21.46
C ASN A 578 -25.26 13.47 21.95
N HIS A 579 -24.47 12.89 22.86
CA HIS A 579 -23.18 13.45 23.30
C HIS A 579 -22.04 13.07 22.35
N LEU A 580 -20.98 13.87 22.34
CA LEU A 580 -19.74 13.52 21.63
C LEU A 580 -19.11 12.28 22.26
N ASP A 581 -18.63 11.36 21.43
CA ASP A 581 -18.00 10.12 21.91
C ASP A 581 -16.77 10.41 22.77
N ILE A 582 -16.57 9.56 23.77
CA ILE A 582 -15.60 9.64 24.86
C ILE A 582 -14.15 9.71 24.33
N CYS A 583 -13.89 9.16 23.15
CA CYS A 583 -12.61 9.26 22.46
C CYS A 583 -12.13 10.70 22.23
N ASN A 584 -13.02 11.68 22.30
CA ASN A 584 -12.71 13.11 22.15
C ASN A 584 -12.43 13.84 23.48
N ASP A 585 -12.52 13.15 24.63
CA ASP A 585 -12.11 13.57 25.98
C ASP A 585 -12.48 15.03 26.33
N ILE A 586 -11.50 15.94 26.40
CA ILE A 586 -11.67 17.36 26.78
C ILE A 586 -12.64 18.12 25.85
N LEU A 587 -12.85 17.62 24.63
CA LEU A 587 -13.76 18.23 23.66
C LEU A 587 -15.24 17.94 23.97
N CYS A 588 -15.58 17.03 24.87
CA CYS A 588 -16.98 16.75 25.22
C CYS A 588 -17.62 17.90 26.02
N GLU A 589 -18.95 17.91 26.16
CA GLU A 589 -19.64 18.90 27.00
C GLU A 589 -19.24 18.75 28.47
N SER A 590 -19.14 19.86 29.21
CA SER A 590 -18.60 19.86 30.58
C SER A 590 -19.38 18.96 31.54
N SER A 591 -20.71 18.92 31.43
CA SER A 591 -21.57 18.09 32.28
C SER A 591 -21.37 16.59 32.02
N TYR A 592 -21.33 16.20 30.74
CA TYR A 592 -21.08 14.81 30.34
C TYR A 592 -19.66 14.38 30.70
N PHE A 593 -18.68 15.26 30.45
CA PHE A 593 -17.28 15.04 30.80
C PHE A 593 -17.08 14.83 32.30
N GLN A 594 -17.67 15.69 33.14
CA GLN A 594 -17.56 15.57 34.59
C GLN A 594 -18.17 14.24 35.10
N LYS A 595 -19.35 13.87 34.60
CA LYS A 595 -19.99 12.59 34.93
C LYS A 595 -19.09 11.41 34.55
N PHE A 596 -18.57 11.42 33.32
CA PHE A 596 -17.67 10.37 32.85
C PHE A 596 -16.38 10.26 33.67
N GLN A 597 -15.76 11.39 34.03
CA GLN A 597 -14.55 11.38 34.87
C GLN A 597 -14.87 10.82 36.27
N LEU A 598 -16.06 11.10 36.83
CA LEU A 598 -16.52 10.46 38.06
C LEU A 598 -16.64 8.95 37.89
N ASP A 599 -17.30 8.47 36.83
CA ASP A 599 -17.48 7.03 36.58
C ASP A 599 -16.13 6.30 36.43
N ARG A 600 -15.15 6.92 35.76
CA ARG A 600 -13.78 6.39 35.68
C ARG A 600 -13.12 6.24 37.03
N VAL A 601 -13.29 7.21 37.92
CA VAL A 601 -12.71 7.17 39.27
C VAL A 601 -13.37 6.08 40.11
N HIS A 602 -14.69 5.94 40.04
CA HIS A 602 -15.38 4.84 40.74
C HIS A 602 -14.92 3.46 40.25
N LEU A 603 -14.68 3.29 38.95
CA LEU A 603 -14.13 2.03 38.41
C LEU A 603 -12.71 1.76 38.91
N GLN A 604 -11.86 2.78 38.98
CA GLN A 604 -10.52 2.66 39.55
C GLN A 604 -10.57 2.37 41.05
N GLU A 605 -11.58 2.90 41.75
CA GLU A 605 -11.81 2.70 43.17
C GLU A 605 -12.11 1.23 43.51
N VAL A 606 -12.91 0.55 42.68
CA VAL A 606 -13.21 -0.88 42.82
C VAL A 606 -11.97 -1.76 42.58
N LYS A 607 -11.06 -1.31 41.70
CA LYS A 607 -9.84 -2.04 41.32
C LYS A 607 -8.61 -1.67 42.16
N ARG A 608 -8.78 -0.97 43.30
CA ARG A 608 -7.66 -0.58 44.17
C ARG A 608 -7.00 -1.81 44.80
N SER A 609 -5.68 -1.92 44.63
CA SER A 609 -4.87 -2.98 45.25
C SER A 609 -3.74 -2.43 46.13
N SER A 610 -3.34 -1.17 45.95
CA SER A 610 -2.24 -0.55 46.69
C SER A 610 -2.60 0.84 47.23
N TYR A 611 -1.86 1.29 48.24
CA TYR A 611 -2.05 2.61 48.85
C TYR A 611 -1.88 3.75 47.83
N GLU A 612 -0.93 3.64 46.89
CA GLU A 612 -0.74 4.66 45.85
C GLU A 612 -1.98 4.81 44.96
N HIS A 613 -2.70 3.71 44.69
CA HIS A 613 -3.94 3.74 43.93
C HIS A 613 -5.06 4.41 44.73
N THR A 614 -5.17 4.11 46.03
CA THR A 614 -6.10 4.79 46.95
C THR A 614 -5.83 6.29 47.01
N LYS A 615 -4.56 6.70 47.14
CA LYS A 615 -4.14 8.11 47.16
C LYS A 615 -4.51 8.83 45.86
N LYS A 616 -4.24 8.22 44.69
CA LYS A 616 -4.61 8.80 43.39
C LYS A 616 -6.13 8.94 43.21
N CYS A 617 -6.91 7.95 43.64
CA CYS A 617 -8.38 8.02 43.60
C CYS A 617 -8.90 9.14 44.52
N ALA A 618 -8.41 9.21 45.76
CA ALA A 618 -8.78 10.27 46.70
C ALA A 618 -8.43 11.66 46.16
N ASP A 619 -7.24 11.83 45.57
CA ASP A 619 -6.83 13.10 44.98
C ASP A 619 -7.72 13.51 43.78
N GLN A 620 -8.10 12.56 42.92
CA GLN A 620 -9.01 12.82 41.79
C GLN A 620 -10.44 13.16 42.25
N LEU A 621 -10.97 12.47 43.26
CA LEU A 621 -12.29 12.78 43.85
C LEU A 621 -12.34 14.19 44.44
N LEU A 622 -11.27 14.63 45.11
CA LEU A 622 -11.16 16.00 45.64
C LEU A 622 -11.19 17.05 44.52
N LEU A 623 -10.52 16.78 43.41
CA LEU A 623 -10.56 17.65 42.23
C LEU A 623 -11.93 17.64 41.56
N LEU A 624 -12.65 16.51 41.55
CA LEU A 624 -14.02 16.37 41.00
C LEU A 624 -15.10 16.97 41.90
N GLY A 625 -14.77 17.29 43.17
CA GLY A 625 -15.70 17.87 44.14
C GLY A 625 -16.45 16.87 45.00
N GLN A 626 -16.10 15.59 44.94
CA GLN A 626 -16.65 14.54 45.80
C GLN A 626 -15.85 14.46 47.11
N THR A 627 -15.99 15.47 47.97
CA THR A 627 -15.23 15.59 49.22
C THR A 627 -15.54 14.47 50.21
N ASP A 628 -16.80 14.03 50.30
CA ASP A 628 -17.23 13.06 51.29
C ASP A 628 -16.63 11.67 51.03
N ARG A 629 -16.67 11.21 49.77
CA ARG A 629 -16.06 9.92 49.40
C ARG A 629 -14.54 9.97 49.48
N ALA A 630 -13.92 11.10 49.12
CA ALA A 630 -12.48 11.27 49.26
C ALA A 630 -12.02 11.18 50.72
N VAL A 631 -12.76 11.76 51.66
CA VAL A 631 -12.48 11.68 53.10
C VAL A 631 -12.56 10.23 53.59
N GLN A 632 -13.56 9.47 53.14
CA GLN A 632 -13.68 8.04 53.48
C GLN A 632 -12.44 7.26 53.02
N LEU A 633 -11.98 7.47 51.78
CA LEU A 633 -10.77 6.80 51.25
C LEU A 633 -9.48 7.18 51.98
N LEU A 634 -9.37 8.42 52.46
CA LEU A 634 -8.20 8.87 53.24
C LEU A 634 -8.16 8.25 54.65
N LEU A 635 -9.32 7.95 55.22
CA LEU A 635 -9.44 7.29 56.54
C LEU A 635 -9.31 5.77 56.47
N GLU A 636 -9.42 5.16 55.29
CA GLU A 636 -9.15 3.73 55.05
C GLU A 636 -7.65 3.37 55.11
N THR A 637 -6.76 4.37 55.15
CA THR A 637 -5.30 4.14 55.23
C THR A 637 -4.94 3.41 56.53
N SER A 638 -4.14 2.34 56.45
CA SER A 638 -3.71 1.58 57.63
C SER A 638 -2.75 2.39 58.51
N ALA A 639 -2.82 2.18 59.83
CA ALA A 639 -1.97 2.87 60.80
C ALA A 639 -0.47 2.55 60.63
N ASP A 640 -0.15 1.40 60.03
CA ASP A 640 1.23 0.97 59.74
C ASP A 640 1.88 1.75 58.58
N ASN A 641 1.08 2.54 57.83
CA ASN A 641 1.58 3.32 56.70
C ASN A 641 2.15 4.66 57.18
N SER A 642 3.37 4.99 56.72
CA SER A 642 4.05 6.27 56.96
C SER A 642 3.20 7.52 56.66
N SER A 643 2.21 7.42 55.75
CA SER A 643 1.36 8.54 55.35
C SER A 643 0.04 8.65 56.13
N TYR A 644 -0.24 7.74 57.08
CA TYR A 644 -1.48 7.70 57.87
C TYR A 644 -1.79 9.02 58.59
N TYR A 645 -0.77 9.60 59.23
CA TYR A 645 -0.92 10.87 59.95
C TYR A 645 -1.25 12.03 59.01
N CYS A 646 -0.58 12.11 57.86
CA CYS A 646 -0.80 13.14 56.85
C CYS A 646 -2.20 13.03 56.22
N ASP A 647 -2.66 11.81 55.92
CA ASP A 647 -3.99 11.58 55.33
C ASP A 647 -5.11 11.89 56.33
N SER A 648 -4.92 11.55 57.61
CA SER A 648 -5.84 11.90 58.69
C SER A 648 -5.97 13.42 58.85
N LEU A 649 -4.85 14.15 58.82
CA LEU A 649 -4.85 15.61 58.85
C LEU A 649 -5.49 16.21 57.60
N LYS A 650 -5.25 15.63 56.43
CA LYS A 650 -5.86 16.05 55.16
C LYS A 650 -7.38 15.85 55.22
N ALA A 651 -7.87 14.72 55.73
CA ALA A 651 -9.30 14.46 55.93
C ALA A 651 -9.95 15.48 56.89
N CYS A 652 -9.28 15.81 58.01
CA CYS A 652 -9.73 16.87 58.93
C CYS A 652 -9.76 18.24 58.24
N LEU A 653 -8.76 18.56 57.41
CA LEU A 653 -8.73 19.81 56.67
C LEU A 653 -9.88 19.90 55.66
N VAL A 654 -10.13 18.85 54.87
CA VAL A 654 -11.22 18.83 53.86
C VAL A 654 -12.60 19.02 54.52
N THR A 655 -12.84 18.41 55.66
CA THR A 655 -14.13 18.49 56.37
C THR A 655 -14.36 19.85 57.08
N THR A 656 -13.30 20.57 57.47
CA THR A 656 -13.39 21.83 58.24
C THR A 656 -13.42 23.10 57.39
N ILE A 657 -12.97 23.02 56.13
CA ILE A 657 -12.79 24.15 55.20
C ILE A 657 -14.08 24.92 54.89
N THR A 658 -15.25 24.33 55.09
CA THR A 658 -16.54 24.89 54.67
C THR A 658 -17.06 26.06 55.52
N SER A 659 -16.33 26.54 56.54
CA SER A 659 -16.94 27.34 57.61
C SER A 659 -16.31 28.71 57.96
N SER A 660 -15.12 29.12 57.49
CA SER A 660 -14.57 30.45 57.88
C SER A 660 -13.65 31.15 56.85
N GLY A 661 -13.89 32.45 56.60
CA GLY A 661 -13.10 33.28 55.67
C GLY A 661 -11.60 33.44 56.01
N PRO A 662 -11.19 33.56 57.30
CA PRO A 662 -9.77 33.59 57.67
C PRO A 662 -9.02 32.30 57.31
N SER A 663 -9.66 31.13 57.47
CA SER A 663 -9.06 29.85 57.11
C SER A 663 -8.78 29.72 55.61
N GLN A 664 -9.70 30.21 54.75
CA GLN A 664 -9.50 30.22 53.30
C GLN A 664 -8.32 31.10 52.87
N SER A 665 -8.09 32.23 53.57
CA SER A 665 -6.97 33.12 53.28
C SER A 665 -5.63 32.47 53.62
N THR A 666 -5.53 31.80 54.77
CA THR A 666 -4.35 31.04 55.16
C THR A 666 -4.08 29.87 54.21
N ILE A 667 -5.12 29.12 53.81
CA ILE A 667 -4.99 28.01 52.86
C ILE A 667 -4.53 28.51 51.49
N LYS A 668 -5.05 29.65 51.02
CA LYS A 668 -4.57 30.28 49.78
C LYS A 668 -3.09 30.60 49.87
N LEU A 669 -2.63 31.18 50.98
CA LEU A 669 -1.22 31.52 51.18
C LEU A 669 -0.33 30.27 51.19
N VAL A 670 -0.73 29.22 51.91
CA VAL A 670 -0.04 27.92 51.91
C VAL A 670 0.01 27.33 50.50
N ALA A 671 -1.10 27.32 49.78
CA ALA A 671 -1.18 26.80 48.41
C ALA A 671 -0.24 27.55 47.46
N THR A 672 -0.20 28.89 47.53
CA THR A 672 0.71 29.70 46.70
C THR A 672 2.18 29.45 47.03
N ASN A 673 2.53 29.25 48.31
CA ASN A 673 3.89 28.92 48.73
C ASN A 673 4.30 27.51 48.24
N MET A 674 3.39 26.53 48.31
CA MET A 674 3.63 25.19 47.79
C MET A 674 3.85 25.19 46.27
N ILE A 675 3.07 25.98 45.52
CA ILE A 675 3.25 26.15 44.07
C ILE A 675 4.61 26.78 43.77
N ALA A 676 5.00 27.83 44.50
CA ALA A 676 6.29 28.49 44.34
C ALA A 676 7.48 27.55 44.59
N ASN A 677 7.34 26.60 45.53
CA ASN A 677 8.37 25.59 45.86
C ASN A 677 8.30 24.33 44.98
N GLY A 678 7.58 24.34 43.86
CA GLY A 678 7.53 23.23 42.90
C GLY A 678 6.53 22.12 43.23
N LYS A 679 5.73 22.23 44.30
CA LYS A 679 4.67 21.28 44.63
C LYS A 679 3.31 21.71 44.04
N LEU A 680 3.27 21.78 42.71
CA LEU A 680 2.12 22.31 41.96
C LEU A 680 0.82 21.54 42.20
N ALA A 681 0.87 20.19 42.23
CA ALA A 681 -0.32 19.34 42.36
C ALA A 681 -1.07 19.55 43.69
N GLU A 682 -0.31 19.61 44.79
CA GLU A 682 -0.85 19.78 46.15
C GLU A 682 -1.41 21.20 46.34
N GLY A 683 -0.72 22.21 45.84
CA GLY A 683 -1.22 23.60 45.88
C GLY A 683 -2.48 23.81 45.04
N VAL A 684 -2.58 23.21 43.85
CA VAL A 684 -3.79 23.24 43.02
C VAL A 684 -4.97 22.58 43.73
N GLN A 685 -4.75 21.45 44.39
CA GLN A 685 -5.77 20.76 45.17
C GLN A 685 -6.31 21.64 46.30
N LEU A 686 -5.43 22.30 47.06
CA LEU A 686 -5.83 23.23 48.12
C LEU A 686 -6.63 24.44 47.58
N LEU A 687 -6.25 24.99 46.43
CA LEU A 687 -7.01 26.06 45.76
C LEU A 687 -8.40 25.60 45.31
N CYS A 688 -8.54 24.33 44.87
CA CYS A 688 -9.83 23.75 44.50
C CYS A 688 -10.75 23.52 45.71
N LEU A 689 -10.19 23.27 46.90
CA LEU A 689 -10.97 23.09 48.13
C LEU A 689 -11.59 24.40 48.65
N ILE A 690 -10.98 25.55 48.36
CA ILE A 690 -11.47 26.88 48.76
C ILE A 690 -12.28 27.59 47.65
N ASP A 691 -12.79 26.84 46.67
CA ASP A 691 -13.52 27.35 45.50
C ASP A 691 -12.76 28.42 44.69
N LYS A 692 -11.42 28.36 44.66
CA LYS A 692 -10.54 29.19 43.82
C LYS A 692 -9.94 28.40 42.66
N ALA A 693 -10.74 27.53 42.04
CA ALA A 693 -10.32 26.70 40.91
C ALA A 693 -9.88 27.52 39.67
N ALA A 694 -10.44 28.72 39.47
CA ALA A 694 -10.03 29.60 38.36
C ALA A 694 -8.59 30.13 38.53
N ASP A 695 -8.19 30.47 39.77
CA ASP A 695 -6.81 30.84 40.09
C ASP A 695 -5.88 29.62 39.92
N ALA A 696 -6.34 28.43 40.32
CA ALA A 696 -5.59 27.19 40.14
C ALA A 696 -5.30 26.90 38.66
N CYS A 697 -6.29 27.10 37.77
CA CYS A 697 -6.10 26.98 36.33
C CYS A 697 -5.07 27.97 35.78
N ARG A 698 -5.05 29.22 36.27
CA ARG A 698 -4.04 30.22 35.87
C ARG A 698 -2.63 29.78 36.27
N TYR A 699 -2.44 29.30 37.50
CA TYR A 699 -1.14 28.77 37.93
C TYR A 699 -0.71 27.57 37.07
N LEU A 700 -1.61 26.62 36.78
CA LEU A 700 -1.30 25.50 35.88
C LEU A 700 -0.85 26.00 34.48
N GLN A 701 -1.51 27.01 33.92
CA GLN A 701 -1.13 27.59 32.63
C GLN A 701 0.26 28.24 32.67
N THR A 702 0.57 29.01 33.73
CA THR A 702 1.88 29.68 33.89
C THR A 702 3.04 28.68 34.01
N TYR A 703 2.81 27.53 34.66
CA TYR A 703 3.80 26.47 34.81
C TYR A 703 3.83 25.47 33.63
N GLY A 704 3.07 25.71 32.56
CA GLY A 704 3.08 24.89 31.33
C GLY A 704 2.19 23.64 31.36
N GLU A 705 1.39 23.43 32.40
CA GLU A 705 0.50 22.27 32.58
C GLU A 705 -0.89 22.49 31.94
N TRP A 706 -0.90 22.77 30.64
CA TRP A 706 -2.10 23.20 29.91
C TRP A 706 -3.20 22.14 29.83
N ASN A 707 -2.86 20.86 29.59
CA ASN A 707 -3.87 19.79 29.53
C ASN A 707 -4.57 19.60 30.90
N ARG A 708 -3.81 19.72 32.00
CA ARG A 708 -4.35 19.62 33.36
C ARG A 708 -5.23 20.83 33.71
N ALA A 709 -4.86 22.02 33.24
CA ALA A 709 -5.70 23.22 33.36
C ALA A 709 -7.02 23.07 32.60
N ALA A 710 -6.98 22.56 31.37
CA ALA A 710 -8.17 22.32 30.55
C ALA A 710 -9.10 21.26 31.17
N TRP A 711 -8.53 20.16 31.69
CA TRP A 711 -9.28 19.13 32.43
C TRP A 711 -9.97 19.72 33.66
N LEU A 712 -9.23 20.46 34.50
CA LEU A 712 -9.78 21.07 35.72
C LEU A 712 -10.88 22.09 35.39
N ALA A 713 -10.67 22.88 34.33
CA ALA A 713 -11.64 23.86 33.86
C ALA A 713 -12.95 23.21 33.38
N LYS A 714 -12.89 22.02 32.76
CA LYS A 714 -14.10 21.29 32.34
C LYS A 714 -14.83 20.65 33.52
N VAL A 715 -14.12 20.27 34.57
CA VAL A 715 -14.66 19.53 35.72
C VAL A 715 -15.23 20.44 36.81
N ARG A 716 -14.59 21.59 37.09
CA ARG A 716 -14.92 22.43 38.26
C ARG A 716 -15.46 23.82 37.94
N LEU A 717 -15.09 24.40 36.80
CA LEU A 717 -15.46 25.79 36.49
C LEU A 717 -16.84 25.86 35.85
N ASN A 718 -17.48 27.03 36.00
CA ASN A 718 -18.68 27.35 35.26
C ASN A 718 -18.36 27.46 33.74
N PRO A 719 -19.35 27.32 32.84
CA PRO A 719 -19.11 27.30 31.40
C PRO A 719 -18.40 28.55 30.86
N ALA A 720 -18.64 29.72 31.45
CA ALA A 720 -18.01 30.98 31.06
C ALA A 720 -16.51 31.02 31.39
N GLU A 721 -16.14 30.73 32.63
CA GLU A 721 -14.73 30.68 33.06
C GLU A 721 -13.98 29.54 32.37
N SER A 722 -14.64 28.40 32.16
CA SER A 722 -14.10 27.26 31.41
C SER A 722 -13.76 27.65 29.96
N SER A 723 -14.66 28.40 29.29
CA SER A 723 -14.43 28.93 27.94
C SER A 723 -13.17 29.79 27.87
N ASP A 724 -12.96 30.67 28.85
CA ASP A 724 -11.80 31.58 28.85
C ASP A 724 -10.47 30.84 29.06
N VAL A 725 -10.45 29.80 29.91
CA VAL A 725 -9.26 28.94 30.08
C VAL A 725 -8.95 28.21 28.78
N LEU A 726 -9.96 27.68 28.09
CA LEU A 726 -9.81 26.94 26.83
C LEU A 726 -9.43 27.85 25.65
N LYS A 727 -9.90 29.11 25.61
CA LYS A 727 -9.45 30.09 24.60
C LYS A 727 -7.95 30.38 24.73
N ARG A 728 -7.45 30.61 25.95
CA ARG A 728 -6.01 30.78 26.19
C ARG A 728 -5.22 29.53 25.82
N TRP A 729 -5.78 28.35 26.08
CA TRP A 729 -5.17 27.11 25.65
C TRP A 729 -5.11 26.98 24.12
N ALA A 730 -6.17 27.33 23.40
CA ALA A 730 -6.18 27.35 21.93
C ALA A 730 -5.14 28.32 21.36
N GLU A 731 -4.98 29.52 21.96
CA GLU A 731 -3.92 30.48 21.59
C GLU A 731 -2.53 29.91 21.84
N HIS A 732 -2.30 29.24 22.98
CA HIS A 732 -1.04 28.55 23.26
C HIS A 732 -0.74 27.43 22.26
N LEU A 733 -1.75 26.64 21.88
CA LEU A 733 -1.60 25.59 20.86
C LEU A 733 -1.26 26.18 19.47
N CYS A 734 -1.70 27.40 19.17
CA CYS A 734 -1.38 28.12 17.94
C CYS A 734 0.00 28.80 17.96
N SER A 735 0.64 28.91 19.13
CA SER A 735 1.95 29.53 19.27
C SER A 735 3.00 28.83 18.41
N PRO A 736 4.00 29.55 17.87
CA PRO A 736 5.02 28.97 16.98
C PRO A 736 5.85 27.88 17.68
N GLN A 737 5.94 27.90 19.02
CA GLN A 737 6.66 26.90 19.80
C GLN A 737 5.94 25.55 19.86
N VAL A 738 4.60 25.54 19.86
CA VAL A 738 3.80 24.31 20.00
C VAL A 738 3.27 23.83 18.66
N ASN A 739 2.78 24.75 17.83
CA ASN A 739 2.29 24.51 16.46
C ASN A 739 1.25 23.39 16.31
N GLN A 740 0.41 23.15 17.32
CA GLN A 740 -0.68 22.17 17.29
C GLN A 740 -2.01 22.79 16.82
N LYS A 741 -1.97 23.43 15.64
CA LYS A 741 -3.12 24.21 15.11
C LYS A 741 -4.37 23.37 14.84
N SER A 742 -4.22 22.10 14.46
CA SER A 742 -5.35 21.17 14.26
C SER A 742 -6.12 20.93 15.56
N LYS A 743 -5.41 20.69 16.68
CA LYS A 743 -6.02 20.54 18.01
C LYS A 743 -6.67 21.85 18.48
N ALA A 744 -6.04 23.00 18.21
CA ALA A 744 -6.62 24.31 18.52
C ALA A 744 -7.96 24.54 17.80
N ILE A 745 -8.06 24.15 16.52
CA ILE A 745 -9.31 24.21 15.74
C ILE A 745 -10.42 23.40 16.41
N LEU A 746 -10.14 22.17 16.87
CA LEU A 746 -11.14 21.33 17.56
C LEU A 746 -11.61 21.97 18.88
N VAL A 747 -10.69 22.56 19.65
CA VAL A 747 -11.04 23.30 20.87
C VAL A 747 -11.95 24.49 20.53
N LEU A 748 -11.61 25.28 19.51
CA LEU A 748 -12.45 26.42 19.08
C LEU A 748 -13.83 25.99 18.58
N LEU A 749 -13.95 24.83 17.91
CA LEU A 749 -15.23 24.24 17.54
C LEU A 749 -16.09 23.92 18.76
N SER A 750 -15.53 23.28 19.80
CA SER A 750 -16.26 22.98 21.04
C SER A 750 -16.72 24.22 21.81
N LEU A 751 -16.05 25.36 21.59
CA LEU A 751 -16.42 26.65 22.17
C LEU A 751 -17.43 27.43 21.32
N GLY A 752 -17.85 26.91 20.16
CA GLY A 752 -18.74 27.61 19.24
C GLY A 752 -18.09 28.82 18.54
N CYS A 753 -16.76 28.95 18.57
CA CYS A 753 -16.01 30.05 17.97
C CYS A 753 -15.80 29.83 16.45
N PHE A 754 -16.88 29.56 15.71
CA PHE A 754 -16.84 29.13 14.30
C PHE A 754 -16.13 30.12 13.38
N TYR A 755 -16.19 31.43 13.68
CA TYR A 755 -15.50 32.46 12.91
C TYR A 755 -13.97 32.26 12.92
N LYS A 756 -13.39 32.10 14.12
CA LYS A 756 -11.93 31.87 14.26
C LYS A 756 -11.51 30.56 13.61
N VAL A 757 -12.37 29.54 13.62
CA VAL A 757 -12.12 28.27 12.93
C VAL A 757 -12.01 28.49 11.41
N GLY A 758 -12.95 29.21 10.81
CA GLY A 758 -12.90 29.54 9.38
C GLY A 758 -11.65 30.33 8.99
N GLU A 759 -11.31 31.35 9.79
CA GLU A 759 -10.09 32.16 9.60
C GLU A 759 -8.81 31.32 9.68
N MET A 760 -8.72 30.43 10.68
CA MET A 760 -7.58 29.54 10.86
C MET A 760 -7.45 28.53 9.71
N LEU A 761 -8.55 27.93 9.27
CA LEU A 761 -8.55 27.00 8.13
C LEU A 761 -8.06 27.69 6.85
N HIS A 762 -8.55 28.90 6.59
CA HIS A 762 -8.10 29.72 5.47
C HIS A 762 -6.61 30.11 5.59
N GLY A 763 -6.18 30.58 6.76
CA GLY A 763 -4.78 30.94 7.03
C GLY A 763 -3.81 29.74 6.94
N MET A 764 -4.29 28.53 7.19
CA MET A 764 -3.54 27.28 7.01
C MET A 764 -3.56 26.75 5.56
N ARG A 765 -4.23 27.46 4.63
CA ARG A 765 -4.43 27.05 3.22
C ARG A 765 -5.25 25.78 3.04
N TYR A 766 -6.10 25.44 4.02
CA TYR A 766 -7.09 24.36 3.88
C TYR A 766 -8.37 24.91 3.24
N PHE A 767 -8.25 25.40 2.00
CA PHE A 767 -9.32 26.12 1.31
C PHE A 767 -10.58 25.26 1.12
N ASP A 768 -10.41 24.01 0.70
CA ASP A 768 -11.54 23.08 0.47
C ASP A 768 -12.33 22.82 1.77
N ARG A 769 -11.59 22.53 2.86
CA ARG A 769 -12.19 22.31 4.19
C ARG A 769 -12.84 23.58 4.73
N ALA A 770 -12.23 24.74 4.52
CA ALA A 770 -12.78 26.04 4.92
C ALA A 770 -14.09 26.35 4.18
N ALA A 771 -14.14 26.13 2.87
CA ALA A 771 -15.32 26.37 2.04
C ALA A 771 -16.50 25.48 2.48
N LEU A 772 -16.27 24.16 2.59
CA LEU A 772 -17.29 23.21 3.05
C LEU A 772 -17.75 23.50 4.48
N PHE A 773 -16.83 23.93 5.36
CA PHE A 773 -17.16 24.26 6.74
C PHE A 773 -18.03 25.51 6.83
N ILE A 774 -17.68 26.56 6.07
CA ILE A 774 -18.48 27.78 6.00
C ILE A 774 -19.86 27.47 5.43
N GLU A 775 -19.97 26.69 4.34
CA GLU A 775 -21.25 26.26 3.77
C GLU A 775 -22.10 25.49 4.79
N ALA A 776 -21.50 24.57 5.53
CA ALA A 776 -22.18 23.86 6.61
C ALA A 776 -22.69 24.85 7.68
N CYS A 777 -21.88 25.80 8.13
CA CYS A 777 -22.30 26.83 9.08
C CYS A 777 -23.46 27.69 8.53
N LEU A 778 -23.46 28.04 7.24
CA LEU A 778 -24.52 28.83 6.62
C LEU A 778 -25.87 28.12 6.66
N LYS A 779 -25.90 26.82 6.34
CA LYS A 779 -27.13 25.99 6.35
C LYS A 779 -27.81 25.96 7.72
N TYR A 780 -27.07 26.15 8.81
CA TYR A 780 -27.58 26.19 10.19
C TYR A 780 -27.69 27.62 10.76
N GLY A 781 -27.80 28.65 9.91
CA GLY A 781 -28.10 30.02 10.34
C GLY A 781 -26.92 30.79 10.94
N TYR A 782 -25.69 30.51 10.51
CA TYR A 782 -24.49 31.29 10.88
C TYR A 782 -24.07 32.30 9.78
N ALA A 783 -25.03 32.89 9.06
CA ALA A 783 -24.81 33.79 7.90
C ALA A 783 -23.90 35.00 8.15
N ARG A 784 -23.84 35.51 9.40
CA ARG A 784 -22.98 36.65 9.77
C ARG A 784 -21.47 36.37 9.62
N LEU A 785 -21.04 35.11 9.47
CA LEU A 785 -19.63 34.72 9.28
C LEU A 785 -19.03 35.25 7.97
N LEU A 786 -19.81 35.32 6.88
CA LEU A 786 -19.32 35.72 5.56
C LEU A 786 -19.03 37.22 5.46
N ARG A 787 -19.83 38.05 6.17
CA ARG A 787 -19.69 39.51 6.20
C ARG A 787 -18.37 39.95 6.81
N SER A 788 -17.94 39.32 7.90
CA SER A 788 -16.69 39.66 8.60
C SER A 788 -15.44 39.09 7.93
N LEU A 789 -15.59 38.08 7.06
CA LEU A 789 -14.50 37.53 6.22
C LEU A 789 -14.28 38.33 4.91
N GLY A 790 -15.05 39.39 4.66
CA GLY A 790 -14.90 40.26 3.48
C GLY A 790 -15.53 39.72 2.19
N LEU A 791 -16.27 38.60 2.23
CA LEU A 791 -16.91 37.98 1.07
C LEU A 791 -18.34 38.52 0.87
N ARG A 792 -18.45 39.79 0.46
CA ARG A 792 -19.72 40.54 0.38
C ARG A 792 -20.72 39.94 -0.61
N GLU A 793 -20.25 39.52 -1.79
CA GLU A 793 -21.10 38.91 -2.84
C GLU A 793 -21.63 37.53 -2.43
N GLY A 794 -20.79 36.72 -1.77
CA GLY A 794 -21.22 35.44 -1.20
C GLY A 794 -22.23 35.62 -0.07
N ALA A 795 -22.03 36.62 0.80
CA ALA A 795 -22.99 36.96 1.86
C ALA A 795 -24.34 37.40 1.29
N ALA A 796 -24.34 38.21 0.22
CA ALA A 796 -25.55 38.67 -0.45
C ALA A 796 -26.31 37.56 -1.19
N LEU A 797 -25.59 36.70 -1.93
CA LEU A 797 -26.17 35.57 -2.67
C LEU A 797 -26.88 34.59 -1.72
N TRP A 798 -26.33 34.32 -0.54
CA TRP A 798 -26.95 33.42 0.43
C TRP A 798 -27.98 34.08 1.33
N ALA A 799 -27.84 35.38 1.65
CA ALA A 799 -28.90 36.13 2.33
C ALA A 799 -30.19 36.16 1.50
N SER A 800 -30.08 36.24 0.17
CA SER A 800 -31.24 36.14 -0.74
C SER A 800 -31.95 34.77 -0.69
N ARG A 801 -31.27 33.71 -0.22
CA ARG A 801 -31.80 32.34 -0.10
C ARG A 801 -32.29 31.97 1.30
N ALA A 802 -32.09 32.85 2.30
CA ALA A 802 -32.31 32.54 3.72
C ALA A 802 -33.66 33.04 4.30
N GLY A 803 -34.62 33.45 3.45
CA GLY A 803 -35.95 33.90 3.87
C GLY A 803 -35.92 35.15 4.77
N ASN A 804 -36.85 35.27 5.71
CA ASN A 804 -37.01 36.47 6.58
C ASN A 804 -35.76 36.81 7.41
N ALA A 805 -34.93 35.83 7.78
CA ALA A 805 -33.65 36.05 8.46
C ALA A 805 -32.56 36.60 7.51
N GLY A 806 -32.71 36.31 6.21
CA GLY A 806 -31.88 36.85 5.13
C GLY A 806 -32.25 38.28 4.75
N GLU A 807 -33.53 38.67 4.86
CA GLU A 807 -33.98 40.05 4.60
C GLU A 807 -33.35 41.06 5.56
N GLN A 808 -33.32 40.75 6.86
CA GLN A 808 -32.63 41.58 7.86
C GLN A 808 -31.12 41.67 7.60
N LEU A 809 -30.51 40.59 7.11
CA LEU A 809 -29.08 40.55 6.78
C LEU A 809 -28.77 41.30 5.48
N MET A 810 -29.70 41.29 4.50
CA MET A 810 -29.64 42.11 3.28
C MET A 810 -29.79 43.59 3.61
N GLU A 811 -30.76 43.97 4.46
CA GLU A 811 -30.86 45.34 4.98
C GLU A 811 -29.57 45.76 5.69
N GLU A 812 -28.99 44.92 6.55
CA GLU A 812 -27.72 45.23 7.23
C GLU A 812 -26.47 45.25 6.31
N LEU A 813 -26.48 44.53 5.17
CA LEU A 813 -25.40 44.49 4.18
C LEU A 813 -25.40 45.72 3.25
N PHE A 814 -26.57 46.34 3.05
CA PHE A 814 -26.82 47.44 2.13
C PHE A 814 -27.31 48.75 2.78
N GLN A 815 -27.58 48.78 4.10
CA GLN A 815 -27.80 50.04 4.85
C GLN A 815 -26.49 50.83 4.92
N GLY A 816 -26.32 51.73 3.94
CA GLY A 816 -25.18 52.61 3.79
C GLY A 816 -25.17 53.40 2.48
N GLU A 817 -25.91 52.96 1.46
CA GLU A 817 -25.99 53.68 0.18
C GLU A 817 -27.45 53.96 -0.19
N GLY A 818 -27.91 55.16 0.21
CA GLY A 818 -28.99 55.81 -0.51
C GLY A 818 -28.47 56.25 -1.88
N GLY A 819 -28.74 55.46 -2.91
CA GLY A 819 -28.44 55.77 -4.30
C GLY A 819 -29.06 54.70 -5.20
N VAL A 820 -30.12 55.09 -5.91
CA VAL A 820 -30.95 54.29 -6.82
C VAL A 820 -30.14 53.29 -7.69
N PRO A 821 -30.54 52.02 -7.83
CA PRO A 821 -30.01 51.15 -8.88
C PRO A 821 -30.81 51.32 -10.16
N GLU A 822 -30.20 51.90 -11.20
CA GLU A 822 -30.66 51.73 -12.58
C GLU A 822 -30.35 50.30 -13.06
N SER A 823 -31.45 49.58 -13.31
CA SER A 823 -31.64 48.49 -14.28
C SER A 823 -30.42 47.76 -14.84
N VAL A 824 -30.36 46.46 -14.50
CA VAL A 824 -29.90 45.40 -15.40
C VAL A 824 -30.86 45.34 -16.59
N ILE A 825 -30.38 45.62 -17.81
CA ILE A 825 -30.94 45.02 -19.04
C ILE A 825 -29.77 44.59 -19.93
N SER A 826 -29.79 43.29 -20.23
CA SER A 826 -29.15 42.52 -21.29
C SER A 826 -28.52 43.28 -22.47
N GLU A 827 -27.40 42.76 -22.97
CA GLU A 827 -27.27 42.47 -24.41
C GLU A 827 -26.17 41.43 -24.69
N ASP A 828 -26.60 40.34 -25.32
CA ASP A 828 -25.76 39.48 -26.15
C ASP A 828 -25.05 40.32 -27.23
N LYS A 829 -23.79 40.02 -27.54
CA LYS A 829 -23.28 40.07 -28.92
C LYS A 829 -21.93 39.39 -29.13
N GLU A 830 -21.93 38.63 -30.22
CA GLU A 830 -20.84 37.95 -30.89
C GLU A 830 -19.74 38.88 -31.44
N LEU A 831 -18.59 38.24 -31.72
CA LEU A 831 -17.66 38.44 -32.84
C LEU A 831 -17.00 39.82 -33.05
N GLY A 832 -15.67 39.83 -33.01
CA GLY A 832 -14.86 40.93 -33.52
C GLY A 832 -13.36 40.78 -33.30
N GLN A 833 -12.71 40.16 -34.28
CA GLN A 833 -11.31 40.22 -34.70
C GLN A 833 -10.45 41.46 -34.32
N GLU A 834 -9.13 41.17 -34.31
CA GLU A 834 -7.96 42.01 -34.67
C GLU A 834 -7.07 42.67 -33.59
N ASN A 835 -5.87 42.06 -33.48
CA ASN A 835 -4.53 42.61 -33.70
C ASN A 835 -3.84 43.58 -32.71
N THR A 836 -2.55 43.24 -32.50
CA THR A 836 -1.37 44.08 -32.16
C THR A 836 -1.35 44.68 -30.75
N GLU A 837 -0.33 44.48 -29.90
CA GLU A 837 1.11 44.19 -30.08
C GLU A 837 1.61 43.04 -29.19
#